data_AF-A0A4Y9SQE5-F1
#
_entry.id   AF-A0A4Y9SQE5-F1
#
_cell.length_a   1.000
_cell.length_b   1.000
_cell.length_c   1.000
_cell.angle_alpha   90.00
_cell.angle_beta   90.00
_cell.angle_gamma   90.00
#
_symmetry.space_group_name_H-M   'P 1'
#
loop_
_entity.id
_entity.type
_entity.pdbx_description
1 polymer ?
#
loop_
_entity_poly.entity_id
_entity_poly.type
_entity_poly.pdbx_seq_one_letter_code
_entity_poly.pdbx_strand_id
1 'polypeptide(L)'
;MTATGQELDGKLSADTSLVSGANKISGARDWTVQRENGLLVLGAPEGDTQLVLVEVSAANAPAATAAAWARYQPAFKRTIRQVTRHPATNGWQQHTVTQYETSPNEKRQVEAHALRNGASWTVLLIDGSEHTLNKREAAHILAVKSLQPKDYVRESFAGRVPMRLDAGRQQQVRSFLRDSMKTLGIPGLSYALLDRGKVVFEGGLGVRELGKPAPVDEHTLFMAASNTKGMTTLLLSTLVDEGKIKWDQPVTQVYPDFKLGNAETTSQVLFKHLVCACTGLPRKDLEMFFEYEGAGPEYSLKLLSNVSPTSGFGEVYQYNNLMPSAAGYIAGQIVYPGKPLGAAYDEAMQNRIFTPLGMNSSTFDMERALRSNHASAHATNLDGKIEVMPMYLNYNVLPHRPGGGVWTSAHDMSRYVMLEANQGKLPDGTQMVSADALLARRAPQISEGENSNYGMGLSLATEWGVPVLYHGGSLFGFKSNFYLLPDSGIGVVLLTNSDQGALLERPLLRRLLEIVYDGKPEAVETVRLVAERDAHERMMERRRNKPALAAAAGLARRYRSPELGELTVHRQGKEVVFDFGEWKSPMGARKNEDGSLSFVTTAAGMEGFEFVAGGKSGQRTLLIRDGQHEYTFKEI
;
A
#
# COMPACT_ATOMS: atom_id res chain seq x y z
N MET A 1 -17.07 27.72 -3.21
CA MET A 1 -16.48 29.02 -2.86
C MET A 1 -15.23 28.75 -2.04
N THR A 2 -14.07 28.91 -2.66
CA THR A 2 -12.75 28.66 -2.08
C THR A 2 -12.35 29.82 -1.18
N ALA A 3 -12.31 29.59 0.13
CA ALA A 3 -11.67 30.50 1.07
C ALA A 3 -10.18 30.57 0.70
N THR A 4 -9.81 31.63 0.01
CA THR A 4 -8.43 31.90 -0.39
C THR A 4 -7.75 32.68 0.73
N GLY A 5 -6.75 32.08 1.36
CA GLY A 5 -5.65 32.80 2.00
C GLY A 5 -5.93 33.57 3.31
N GLN A 6 -6.87 33.14 4.15
CA GLN A 6 -6.93 33.66 5.54
C GLN A 6 -5.93 32.93 6.45
N GLU A 7 -5.28 33.68 7.33
CA GLU A 7 -4.55 33.17 8.49
C GLU A 7 -5.54 32.51 9.44
N LEU A 8 -5.72 31.19 9.27
CA LEU A 8 -6.61 30.38 10.10
C LEU A 8 -5.81 29.76 11.25
N ASP A 9 -6.24 30.04 12.48
CA ASP A 9 -5.85 29.30 13.68
C ASP A 9 -7.08 28.53 14.21
N GLY A 10 -6.84 27.38 14.83
CA GLY A 10 -7.89 26.51 15.38
C GLY A 10 -8.17 25.27 14.54
N LYS A 11 -9.35 24.67 14.73
CA LYS A 11 -9.73 23.39 14.14
C LYS A 11 -10.16 23.54 12.67
N LEU A 12 -9.58 22.75 11.77
CA LEU A 12 -9.90 22.75 10.34
C LEU A 12 -11.22 22.03 10.05
N SER A 13 -12.11 22.67 9.29
CA SER A 13 -13.40 22.11 8.88
C SER A 13 -13.33 21.18 7.66
N ALA A 14 -12.24 21.27 6.88
CA ALA A 14 -11.97 20.47 5.70
C ALA A 14 -10.48 20.50 5.38
N ASP A 15 -10.05 19.70 4.40
CA ASP A 15 -8.71 19.79 3.85
C ASP A 15 -8.47 21.22 3.33
N THR A 16 -7.54 21.94 3.95
CA THR A 16 -7.38 23.39 3.79
C THR A 16 -5.96 23.72 3.37
N SER A 17 -5.80 24.50 2.29
CA SER A 17 -4.50 25.03 1.88
C SER A 17 -4.10 26.20 2.79
N LEU A 18 -2.94 26.09 3.42
CA LEU A 18 -2.38 27.03 4.38
C LEU A 18 -1.09 27.62 3.80
N VAL A 19 -0.95 28.94 3.89
CA VAL A 19 0.30 29.63 3.52
C VAL A 19 1.17 29.77 4.77
N SER A 20 2.46 29.49 4.66
CA SER A 20 3.46 29.77 5.70
C SER A 20 4.69 30.36 5.02
N GLY A 21 4.96 31.65 5.26
CA GLY A 21 6.08 32.38 4.64
C GLY A 21 6.06 32.34 3.11
N ALA A 22 7.06 31.66 2.53
CA ALA A 22 7.22 31.49 1.09
C ALA A 22 6.58 30.19 0.56
N ASN A 23 5.88 29.45 1.41
CA ASN A 23 5.43 28.09 1.13
C ASN A 23 3.92 27.94 1.34
N LYS A 24 3.36 26.87 0.75
CA LYS A 24 1.99 26.42 1.03
C LYS A 24 2.00 24.93 1.35
N ILE A 25 1.10 24.53 2.24
CA ILE A 25 0.90 23.15 2.72
C ILE A 25 -0.59 22.96 2.99
N SER A 26 -1.10 21.75 2.84
CA SER A 26 -2.50 21.42 3.18
C SER A 26 -2.58 20.77 4.55
N GLY A 27 -3.45 21.30 5.42
CA GLY A 27 -3.85 20.65 6.67
C GLY A 27 -5.12 19.83 6.46
N ALA A 28 -5.21 18.65 7.08
CA ALA A 28 -6.36 17.77 6.96
C ALA A 28 -7.55 18.22 7.82
N ARG A 29 -8.77 17.79 7.45
CA ARG A 29 -9.95 17.95 8.29
C ARG A 29 -9.68 17.51 9.74
N ASP A 30 -10.27 18.25 10.69
CA ASP A 30 -10.21 18.04 12.14
C ASP A 30 -8.88 18.34 12.82
N TRP A 31 -7.80 18.53 12.05
CA TRP A 31 -6.52 18.94 12.62
C TRP A 31 -6.57 20.38 13.11
N THR A 32 -5.72 20.68 14.08
CA THR A 32 -5.54 22.04 14.59
C THR A 32 -4.41 22.73 13.84
N VAL A 33 -4.55 24.04 13.62
CA VAL A 33 -3.50 24.91 13.10
C VAL A 33 -3.14 25.93 14.15
N GLN A 34 -1.84 26.10 14.40
CA GLN A 34 -1.30 27.15 15.27
C GLN A 34 -0.10 27.81 14.61
N ARG A 35 -0.02 29.14 14.71
CA ARG A 35 1.10 29.93 14.23
C ARG A 35 1.79 30.62 15.39
N GLU A 36 2.99 30.16 15.72
CA GLU A 36 3.75 30.70 16.86
C GLU A 36 5.20 30.89 16.47
N ASN A 37 5.79 32.06 16.79
CA ASN A 37 7.22 32.35 16.57
C ASN A 37 7.72 32.10 15.13
N GLY A 38 6.85 32.32 14.14
CA GLY A 38 7.12 32.07 12.72
C GLY A 38 7.16 30.60 12.33
N LEU A 39 6.59 29.71 13.15
CA LEU A 39 6.34 28.30 12.87
C LEU A 39 4.88 28.12 12.47
N LEU A 40 4.61 27.12 11.63
CA LEU A 40 3.25 26.60 11.42
C LEU A 40 3.18 25.19 12.01
N VAL A 41 2.32 24.99 13.01
CA VAL A 41 2.11 23.70 13.68
C VAL A 41 0.75 23.15 13.28
N LEU A 42 0.76 21.92 12.75
CA LEU A 42 -0.45 21.13 12.49
C LEU A 42 -0.53 20.03 13.55
N GLY A 43 -1.55 20.07 14.41
CA GLY A 43 -1.74 19.09 15.48
C GLY A 43 -2.86 18.10 15.14
N ALA A 44 -2.57 16.80 15.23
CA ALA A 44 -3.59 15.77 15.07
C ALA A 44 -4.62 15.80 16.22
N PRO A 45 -5.89 15.42 15.97
CA PRO A 45 -6.95 15.40 16.98
C PRO A 45 -6.64 14.60 18.24
N GLU A 46 -5.83 13.54 18.13
CA GLU A 46 -5.40 12.68 19.24
C GLU A 46 -4.49 13.41 20.24
N GLY A 47 -3.88 14.54 19.85
CA GLY A 47 -3.05 15.39 20.72
C GLY A 47 -1.62 14.89 20.95
N ASP A 48 -1.23 13.79 20.31
CA ASP A 48 0.08 13.13 20.49
C ASP A 48 0.99 13.22 19.25
N THR A 49 0.56 13.93 18.21
CA THR A 49 1.24 14.02 16.91
C THR A 49 1.19 15.43 16.35
N GLN A 50 2.34 15.94 15.92
CA GLN A 50 2.48 17.27 15.33
C GLN A 50 3.32 17.24 14.04
N LEU A 51 2.92 18.06 13.08
CA LEU A 51 3.72 18.41 11.90
C LEU A 51 4.08 19.88 11.99
N VAL A 52 5.38 20.19 11.97
CA VAL A 52 5.87 21.56 12.21
C VAL A 52 6.67 22.04 11.03
N LEU A 53 6.17 23.06 10.36
CA LEU A 53 6.84 23.69 9.24
C LEU A 53 7.71 24.84 9.73
N VAL A 54 9.01 24.76 9.45
CA VAL A 54 10.02 25.73 9.87
C VAL A 54 10.80 26.22 8.66
N GLU A 55 10.89 27.53 8.49
CA GLU A 55 11.78 28.14 7.49
C GLU A 55 13.10 28.54 8.13
N VAL A 56 14.22 28.13 7.51
CA VAL A 56 15.58 28.41 8.01
C VAL A 56 16.53 28.75 6.86
N SER A 57 17.58 29.51 7.16
CA SER A 57 18.74 29.69 6.28
C SER A 57 19.88 28.80 6.76
N ALA A 58 20.44 27.97 5.87
CA ALA A 58 21.50 27.04 6.22
C ALA A 58 22.33 26.64 5.00
N ALA A 59 23.58 26.22 5.24
CA ALA A 59 24.50 25.84 4.16
C ALA A 59 24.11 24.51 3.46
N ASN A 60 23.43 23.60 4.17
CA ASN A 60 23.06 22.27 3.67
C ASN A 60 21.88 21.68 4.46
N ALA A 61 21.33 20.55 4.00
CA ALA A 61 20.19 19.89 4.63
C ALA A 61 20.42 19.51 6.11
N PRO A 62 21.55 18.90 6.52
CA PRO A 62 21.80 18.62 7.93
C PRO A 62 21.79 19.87 8.83
N ALA A 63 22.41 20.96 8.37
CA ALA A 63 22.40 22.23 9.11
C ALA A 63 20.99 22.84 9.18
N ALA A 64 20.20 22.73 8.10
CA ALA A 64 18.82 23.17 8.08
C ALA A 64 17.97 22.39 9.09
N THR A 65 18.08 21.06 9.07
CA THR A 65 17.38 20.17 10.01
C THR A 65 17.73 20.49 11.46
N ALA A 66 19.03 20.66 11.78
CA ALA A 66 19.47 21.02 13.13
C ALA A 66 18.93 22.39 13.57
N ALA A 67 18.96 23.39 12.68
CA ALA A 67 18.42 24.72 12.96
C ALA A 67 16.89 24.71 13.17
N ALA A 68 16.17 23.87 12.42
CA ALA A 68 14.72 23.73 12.56
C ALA A 68 14.34 23.12 13.92
N TRP A 69 15.02 22.03 14.33
CA TRP A 69 14.84 21.47 15.68
C TRP A 69 15.20 22.47 16.76
N ALA A 70 16.30 23.21 16.63
CA ALA A 70 16.69 24.23 17.60
C ALA A 70 15.63 25.34 17.75
N ARG A 71 14.89 25.68 16.69
CA ARG A 71 13.78 26.67 16.76
C ARG A 71 12.51 26.10 17.39
N TYR A 72 12.15 24.87 17.05
CA TYR A 72 10.90 24.26 17.53
C TYR A 72 11.05 23.66 18.94
N GLN A 73 12.11 22.88 19.14
CA GLN A 73 12.40 22.19 20.40
C GLN A 73 13.90 22.26 20.71
N PRO A 74 14.39 23.35 21.36
CA PRO A 74 15.82 23.56 21.65
C PRO A 74 16.49 22.42 22.43
N ALA A 75 15.71 21.66 23.20
CA ALA A 75 16.18 20.50 23.96
C ALA A 75 16.25 19.20 23.13
N PHE A 76 15.86 19.23 21.85
CA PHE A 76 15.84 18.05 20.99
C PHE A 76 17.24 17.47 20.82
N LYS A 77 17.43 16.24 21.30
CA LYS A 77 18.68 15.49 21.22
C LYS A 77 18.35 14.03 20.97
N ARG A 78 18.20 13.67 19.70
CA ARG A 78 18.04 12.27 19.26
C ARG A 78 19.14 11.86 18.30
N THR A 79 19.52 10.59 18.35
CA THR A 79 20.46 10.00 17.41
C THR A 79 19.81 9.93 16.03
N ILE A 80 20.56 10.28 14.98
CA ILE A 80 20.09 10.10 13.60
C ILE A 80 20.18 8.61 13.25
N ARG A 81 19.06 8.01 12.86
CA ARG A 81 18.99 6.64 12.35
C ARG A 81 19.55 6.57 10.94
N GLN A 82 19.07 7.44 10.04
CA GLN A 82 19.53 7.54 8.66
C GLN A 82 19.15 8.86 8.01
N VAL A 83 19.82 9.17 6.90
CA VAL A 83 19.56 10.35 6.06
C VAL A 83 19.47 9.90 4.61
N THR A 84 18.33 10.10 3.98
CA THR A 84 18.04 9.64 2.61
C THR A 84 17.73 10.82 1.70
N ARG A 85 18.09 10.68 0.42
CA ARG A 85 17.72 11.63 -0.63
C ARG A 85 16.42 11.19 -1.28
N HIS A 86 15.55 12.15 -1.57
CA HIS A 86 14.25 11.94 -2.20
C HIS A 86 14.15 12.75 -3.50
N PRO A 87 13.29 12.33 -4.45
CA PRO A 87 12.97 13.13 -5.62
C PRO A 87 12.55 14.55 -5.24
N ALA A 88 13.30 15.54 -5.74
CA ALA A 88 12.99 16.95 -5.55
C ALA A 88 11.88 17.37 -6.53
N THR A 89 10.63 17.02 -6.19
CA THR A 89 9.43 17.38 -6.97
C THR A 89 8.85 18.71 -6.47
N ASN A 90 7.72 19.16 -7.03
CA ASN A 90 6.96 20.31 -6.50
C ASN A 90 7.74 21.63 -6.38
N GLY A 91 8.70 21.87 -7.26
CA GLY A 91 9.48 23.12 -7.29
C GLY A 91 10.65 23.15 -6.32
N TRP A 92 10.93 22.05 -5.61
CA TRP A 92 12.11 21.91 -4.76
C TRP A 92 13.36 21.59 -5.58
N GLN A 93 14.51 22.10 -5.15
CA GLN A 93 15.82 21.82 -5.76
C GLN A 93 16.53 20.65 -5.08
N GLN A 94 16.23 20.42 -3.80
CA GLN A 94 16.73 19.29 -3.01
C GLN A 94 15.63 18.86 -2.03
N HIS A 95 15.55 17.56 -1.77
CA HIS A 95 14.72 16.99 -0.72
C HIS A 95 15.52 15.89 -0.01
N THR A 96 15.74 16.07 1.29
CA THR A 96 16.42 15.09 2.15
C THR A 96 15.51 14.77 3.33
N VAL A 97 15.40 13.51 3.70
CA VAL A 97 14.67 13.08 4.90
C VAL A 97 15.68 12.57 5.92
N THR A 98 15.60 13.09 7.14
CA THR A 98 16.37 12.62 8.30
C THR A 98 15.44 11.87 9.22
N GLN A 99 15.71 10.61 9.47
CA GLN A 99 14.98 9.80 10.45
C GLN A 99 15.80 9.65 11.72
N TYR A 100 15.14 9.72 12.87
CA TYR A 100 15.77 9.61 14.17
C TYR A 100 15.54 8.23 14.80
N GLU A 101 16.44 7.81 15.67
CA GLU A 101 16.24 6.60 16.47
C GLU A 101 15.09 6.84 17.47
N THR A 102 14.19 5.85 17.53
CA THR A 102 13.12 5.72 18.50
C THR A 102 13.11 4.27 18.96
N SER A 103 12.91 4.02 20.26
CA SER A 103 12.72 2.65 20.73
C SER A 103 11.36 2.13 20.27
N PRO A 104 11.22 0.85 19.88
CA PRO A 104 9.93 0.21 19.67
C PRO A 104 8.96 0.35 20.86
N ASN A 105 9.46 0.58 22.08
CA ASN A 105 8.62 0.81 23.27
C ASN A 105 8.13 2.26 23.41
N GLU A 106 8.76 3.23 22.72
CA GLU A 106 8.24 4.60 22.66
C GLU A 106 6.99 4.72 21.77
N LYS A 107 6.80 3.78 20.83
CA LYS A 107 5.68 3.77 19.86
C LYS A 107 5.57 5.11 19.14
N ARG A 108 6.70 5.63 18.67
CA ARG A 108 6.87 7.00 18.19
C ARG A 108 7.71 7.02 16.92
N GLN A 109 7.33 7.88 15.98
CA GLN A 109 8.11 8.19 14.79
C GLN A 109 8.57 9.65 14.84
N VAL A 110 9.83 9.87 14.50
CA VAL A 110 10.43 11.21 14.48
C VAL A 110 11.26 11.36 13.21
N GLU A 111 10.93 12.35 12.39
CA GLU A 111 11.65 12.64 11.15
C GLU A 111 11.62 14.13 10.77
N ALA A 112 12.50 14.51 9.84
CA ALA A 112 12.59 15.86 9.31
C ALA A 112 12.79 15.84 7.79
N HIS A 113 11.88 16.47 7.06
CA HIS A 113 11.96 16.67 5.62
C HIS A 113 12.57 18.04 5.34
N ALA A 114 13.83 18.09 4.94
CA ALA A 114 14.52 19.31 4.54
C ALA A 114 14.40 19.51 3.03
N LEU A 115 13.69 20.55 2.61
CA LEU A 115 13.44 20.92 1.21
C LEU A 115 14.06 22.27 0.89
N ARG A 116 14.79 22.37 -0.23
CA ARG A 116 15.53 23.58 -0.60
C ARG A 116 14.87 24.31 -1.77
N ASN A 117 14.73 25.64 -1.64
CA ASN A 117 14.40 26.54 -2.72
C ASN A 117 15.30 27.78 -2.69
N GLY A 118 16.25 27.87 -3.63
CA GLY A 118 17.23 28.95 -3.67
C GLY A 118 18.22 28.88 -2.49
N ALA A 119 18.32 29.96 -1.72
CA ALA A 119 19.15 30.04 -0.52
C ALA A 119 18.43 29.56 0.77
N SER A 120 17.10 29.38 0.70
CA SER A 120 16.28 29.05 1.86
C SER A 120 15.98 27.56 1.94
N TRP A 121 15.80 27.08 3.17
CA TRP A 121 15.34 25.74 3.47
C TRP A 121 13.99 25.81 4.18
N THR A 122 13.11 24.92 3.77
CA THR A 122 11.86 24.62 4.45
C THR A 122 12.01 23.24 5.06
N VAL A 123 11.84 23.14 6.37
CA VAL A 123 11.93 21.88 7.10
C VAL A 123 10.56 21.54 7.67
N LEU A 124 9.98 20.42 7.25
CA LEU A 124 8.81 19.84 7.89
C LEU A 124 9.28 18.80 8.91
N LEU A 125 9.12 19.12 10.20
CA LEU A 125 9.36 18.20 11.30
C LEU A 125 8.11 17.38 11.56
N ILE A 126 8.29 16.10 11.80
CA ILE A 126 7.22 15.15 12.10
C ILE A 126 7.60 14.48 13.40
N ASP A 127 6.73 14.62 14.40
CA ASP A 127 6.93 14.05 15.71
C ASP A 127 5.60 13.59 16.27
N GLY A 128 5.41 12.27 16.40
CA GLY A 128 4.15 11.74 16.88
C GLY A 128 4.13 10.25 17.14
N SER A 129 3.03 9.79 17.72
CA SER A 129 2.83 8.36 17.97
C SER A 129 2.67 7.60 16.66
N GLU A 130 3.23 6.40 16.61
CA GLU A 130 3.02 5.47 15.50
C GLU A 130 1.53 5.17 15.31
N HIS A 131 0.78 5.08 16.42
CA HIS A 131 -0.66 4.86 16.39
C HIS A 131 -1.40 5.93 15.58
N THR A 132 -1.20 7.21 15.92
CA THR A 132 -1.88 8.32 15.26
C THR A 132 -1.41 8.50 13.82
N LEU A 133 -0.10 8.35 13.55
CA LEU A 133 0.45 8.45 12.20
C LEU A 133 -0.09 7.34 11.28
N ASN A 134 -0.25 6.11 11.77
CA ASN A 134 -0.87 5.02 11.01
C ASN A 134 -2.39 5.19 10.87
N LYS A 135 -3.07 5.60 11.94
CA LYS A 135 -4.52 5.85 11.90
C LYS A 135 -4.88 6.97 10.93
N ARG A 136 -4.06 8.02 10.85
CA ARG A 136 -4.27 9.21 10.01
C ARG A 136 -3.26 9.32 8.86
N GLU A 137 -2.84 8.19 8.30
CA GLU A 137 -1.82 8.13 7.25
C GLU A 137 -2.15 9.07 6.07
N ALA A 138 -3.41 9.08 5.60
CA ALA A 138 -3.86 9.95 4.52
C ALA A 138 -3.68 11.45 4.82
N ALA A 139 -3.91 11.88 6.06
CA ALA A 139 -3.73 13.27 6.50
C ALA A 139 -2.25 13.66 6.54
N HIS A 140 -1.41 12.76 7.05
CA HIS A 140 0.04 12.93 7.02
C HIS A 140 0.57 13.03 5.57
N ILE A 141 0.15 12.11 4.68
CA ILE A 141 0.52 12.12 3.26
C ILE A 141 0.05 13.40 2.55
N LEU A 142 -1.15 13.88 2.86
CA LEU A 142 -1.68 15.15 2.34
C LEU A 142 -0.72 16.31 2.66
N ALA A 143 -0.31 16.44 3.91
CA ALA A 143 0.59 17.51 4.35
C ALA A 143 1.95 17.43 3.64
N VAL A 144 2.58 16.25 3.57
CA VAL A 144 3.87 16.07 2.92
C VAL A 144 3.80 16.33 1.41
N LYS A 145 2.79 15.81 0.70
CA LYS A 145 2.68 15.92 -0.76
C LYS A 145 2.26 17.29 -1.26
N SER A 146 1.47 18.02 -0.47
CA SER A 146 1.01 19.37 -0.81
C SER A 146 2.04 20.46 -0.55
N LEU A 147 3.08 20.16 0.23
CA LEU A 147 4.14 21.11 0.59
C LEU A 147 4.96 21.53 -0.63
N GLN A 148 4.90 22.81 -0.95
CA GLN A 148 5.58 23.41 -2.10
C GLN A 148 5.80 24.93 -1.91
N PRO A 149 6.72 25.56 -2.66
CA PRO A 149 6.80 27.01 -2.71
C PRO A 149 5.45 27.61 -3.16
N LYS A 150 5.00 28.69 -2.52
CA LYS A 150 3.64 29.22 -2.76
C LYS A 150 3.41 29.66 -4.21
N ASP A 151 4.46 30.23 -4.81
CA ASP A 151 4.49 30.75 -6.17
C ASP A 151 4.84 29.66 -7.21
N TYR A 152 5.13 28.43 -6.77
CA TYR A 152 5.36 27.33 -7.69
C TYR A 152 4.04 26.91 -8.37
N VAL A 153 4.13 26.79 -9.69
CA VAL A 153 3.07 26.26 -10.54
C VAL A 153 3.49 24.86 -10.98
N ARG A 154 2.81 23.84 -10.44
CA ARG A 154 3.01 22.44 -10.85
C ARG A 154 2.68 22.30 -12.33
N GLU A 155 3.47 21.50 -13.04
CA GLU A 155 3.11 21.09 -14.40
C GLU A 155 1.68 20.54 -14.40
N SER A 156 0.90 20.91 -15.40
CA SER A 156 -0.45 20.39 -15.57
C SER A 156 -0.72 20.03 -17.01
N PHE A 157 -1.38 18.88 -17.18
CA PHE A 157 -1.91 18.38 -18.43
C PHE A 157 -3.42 18.61 -18.55
N ALA A 158 -4.04 19.32 -17.60
CA ALA A 158 -5.45 19.66 -17.67
C ALA A 158 -5.77 20.39 -18.99
N GLY A 159 -6.83 19.94 -19.68
CA GLY A 159 -7.26 20.48 -20.96
C GLY A 159 -6.36 20.14 -22.15
N ARG A 160 -5.25 19.42 -21.96
CA ARG A 160 -4.43 18.92 -23.08
C ARG A 160 -5.09 17.68 -23.69
N VAL A 161 -4.93 17.51 -25.00
CA VAL A 161 -5.39 16.30 -25.70
C VAL A 161 -4.27 15.26 -25.66
N PRO A 162 -4.49 14.05 -25.12
CA PRO A 162 -3.45 13.04 -25.09
C PRO A 162 -3.18 12.46 -26.48
N MET A 163 -1.89 12.28 -26.77
CA MET A 163 -1.39 11.60 -27.96
C MET A 163 -1.69 10.11 -27.89
N ARG A 164 -1.88 9.49 -29.07
CA ARG A 164 -2.07 8.03 -29.17
C ARG A 164 -0.80 7.27 -28.82
N LEU A 165 -0.96 6.12 -28.19
CA LEU A 165 0.07 5.11 -27.99
C LEU A 165 0.34 4.36 -29.30
N ASP A 166 0.87 5.08 -30.29
CA ASP A 166 1.42 4.49 -31.52
C ASP A 166 2.67 3.64 -31.24
N ALA A 167 3.18 2.94 -32.25
CA ALA A 167 4.34 2.06 -32.12
C ALA A 167 5.57 2.76 -31.52
N GLY A 168 5.77 4.06 -31.83
CA GLY A 168 6.86 4.85 -31.28
C GLY A 168 6.71 5.07 -29.77
N ARG A 169 5.53 5.47 -29.31
CA ARG A 169 5.23 5.68 -27.88
C ARG A 169 5.18 4.36 -27.11
N GLN A 170 4.67 3.29 -27.70
CA GLN A 170 4.75 1.94 -27.12
C GLN A 170 6.21 1.52 -26.87
N GLN A 171 7.09 1.76 -27.83
CA GLN A 171 8.52 1.48 -27.69
C GLN A 171 9.20 2.34 -26.62
N GLN A 172 8.73 3.58 -26.39
CA GLN A 172 9.21 4.42 -25.29
C GLN A 172 8.81 3.87 -23.92
N VAL A 173 7.56 3.41 -23.76
CA VAL A 173 7.11 2.74 -22.51
C VAL A 173 7.93 1.47 -22.29
N ARG A 174 8.07 0.64 -23.33
CA ARG A 174 8.84 -0.62 -23.27
C ARG A 174 10.29 -0.38 -22.86
N SER A 175 10.93 0.65 -23.42
CA SER A 175 12.32 0.99 -23.09
C SER A 175 12.46 1.47 -21.66
N PHE A 176 11.54 2.34 -21.19
CA PHE A 176 11.50 2.75 -19.79
C PHE A 176 11.35 1.57 -18.84
N LEU A 177 10.43 0.64 -19.11
CA LEU A 177 10.22 -0.56 -18.29
C LEU A 177 11.49 -1.41 -18.23
N ARG A 178 12.09 -1.74 -19.38
CA ARG A 178 13.33 -2.54 -19.46
C ARG A 178 14.48 -1.90 -18.67
N ASP A 179 14.69 -0.60 -18.83
CA ASP A 179 15.81 0.10 -18.20
C ASP A 179 15.56 0.26 -16.68
N SER A 180 14.30 0.44 -16.28
CA SER A 180 13.89 0.46 -14.87
C SER A 180 14.01 -0.91 -14.22
N MET A 181 13.65 -2.00 -14.90
CA MET A 181 13.86 -3.37 -14.41
C MET A 181 15.34 -3.62 -14.11
N LYS A 182 16.25 -3.17 -14.97
CA LYS A 182 17.69 -3.30 -14.74
C LYS A 182 18.14 -2.49 -13.52
N THR A 183 17.62 -1.29 -13.36
CA THR A 183 17.98 -0.37 -12.26
C THR A 183 17.46 -0.86 -10.91
N LEU A 184 16.24 -1.39 -10.88
CA LEU A 184 15.55 -1.86 -9.68
C LEU A 184 15.79 -3.34 -9.39
N GLY A 185 16.34 -4.09 -10.35
CA GLY A 185 16.57 -5.52 -10.20
C GLY A 185 15.29 -6.36 -10.25
N ILE A 186 14.34 -6.00 -11.12
CA ILE A 186 13.10 -6.77 -11.33
C ILE A 186 13.38 -7.89 -12.36
N PRO A 187 13.26 -9.19 -12.00
CA PRO A 187 13.58 -10.29 -12.92
C PRO A 187 12.65 -10.40 -14.12
N GLY A 188 11.34 -10.18 -13.92
CA GLY A 188 10.33 -10.31 -14.95
C GLY A 188 9.09 -9.46 -14.69
N LEU A 189 8.49 -8.98 -15.78
CA LEU A 189 7.19 -8.30 -15.74
C LEU A 189 6.38 -8.59 -16.99
N SER A 190 5.07 -8.53 -16.86
CA SER A 190 4.10 -8.56 -17.95
C SER A 190 3.27 -7.27 -17.91
N TYR A 191 2.98 -6.69 -19.07
CA TYR A 191 2.24 -5.44 -19.14
C TYR A 191 1.37 -5.36 -20.41
N ALA A 192 0.33 -4.55 -20.34
CA ALA A 192 -0.55 -4.24 -21.46
C ALA A 192 -0.78 -2.73 -21.56
N LEU A 193 -0.94 -2.22 -22.77
CA LEU A 193 -1.24 -0.82 -23.06
C LEU A 193 -2.60 -0.70 -23.72
N LEU A 194 -3.42 0.21 -23.21
CA LEU A 194 -4.77 0.48 -23.68
C LEU A 194 -4.79 1.88 -24.30
N ASP A 195 -5.48 2.03 -25.43
CA ASP A 195 -5.72 3.33 -26.08
C ASP A 195 -7.11 3.32 -26.73
N ARG A 196 -7.99 4.21 -26.24
CA ARG A 196 -9.31 4.54 -26.84
C ARG A 196 -10.11 3.30 -27.25
N GLY A 197 -10.38 2.42 -26.30
CA GLY A 197 -11.24 1.27 -26.55
C GLY A 197 -10.51 0.01 -27.03
N LYS A 198 -9.16 0.02 -27.13
CA LYS A 198 -8.37 -1.10 -27.64
C LYS A 198 -7.14 -1.40 -26.79
N VAL A 199 -6.79 -2.68 -26.67
CA VAL A 199 -5.45 -3.10 -26.25
C VAL A 199 -4.54 -2.95 -27.46
N VAL A 200 -3.57 -2.04 -27.37
CA VAL A 200 -2.64 -1.71 -28.47
C VAL A 200 -1.28 -2.41 -28.34
N PHE A 201 -0.99 -2.95 -27.16
CA PHE A 201 0.17 -3.79 -26.89
C PHE A 201 -0.11 -4.70 -25.69
N GLU A 202 0.38 -5.93 -25.75
CA GLU A 202 0.50 -6.84 -24.60
C GLU A 202 1.78 -7.66 -24.76
N GLY A 203 2.47 -7.94 -23.65
CA GLY A 203 3.69 -8.73 -23.70
C GLY A 203 4.45 -8.75 -22.38
N GLY A 204 5.56 -9.49 -22.38
CA GLY A 204 6.45 -9.62 -21.23
C GLY A 204 7.87 -9.14 -21.48
N LEU A 205 8.59 -8.89 -20.38
CA LEU A 205 10.02 -8.61 -20.34
C LEU A 205 10.65 -9.47 -19.24
N GLY A 206 11.88 -9.94 -19.47
CA GLY A 206 12.65 -10.69 -18.48
C GLY A 206 12.23 -12.16 -18.39
N VAL A 207 12.43 -12.76 -17.21
CA VAL A 207 12.25 -14.21 -16.98
C VAL A 207 11.22 -14.49 -15.88
N ARG A 208 10.54 -15.63 -16.01
CA ARG A 208 9.54 -16.09 -15.02
C ARG A 208 10.19 -16.42 -13.68
N GLU A 209 11.40 -16.93 -13.71
CA GLU A 209 12.20 -17.32 -12.54
C GLU A 209 13.67 -17.04 -12.81
N LEU A 210 14.33 -16.38 -11.86
CA LEU A 210 15.76 -16.06 -11.94
C LEU A 210 16.59 -17.36 -12.04
N GLY A 211 17.53 -17.39 -12.98
CA GLY A 211 18.37 -18.56 -13.25
C GLY A 211 17.76 -19.59 -14.20
N LYS A 212 16.50 -19.41 -14.63
CA LYS A 212 15.86 -20.22 -15.68
C LYS A 212 15.65 -19.40 -16.95
N PRO A 213 15.73 -20.00 -18.16
CA PRO A 213 15.69 -19.27 -19.42
C PRO A 213 14.28 -18.87 -19.88
N ALA A 214 13.23 -19.35 -19.21
CA ALA A 214 11.88 -19.19 -19.71
C ALA A 214 11.39 -17.72 -19.58
N PRO A 215 11.02 -17.08 -20.70
CA PRO A 215 10.65 -15.67 -20.70
C PRO A 215 9.27 -15.45 -20.08
N VAL A 216 9.05 -14.24 -19.57
CA VAL A 216 7.70 -13.73 -19.33
C VAL A 216 7.07 -13.33 -20.66
N ASP A 217 5.80 -13.67 -20.83
CA ASP A 217 4.93 -13.26 -21.95
C ASP A 217 3.61 -12.62 -21.44
N GLU A 218 2.72 -12.24 -22.34
CA GLU A 218 1.40 -11.66 -22.05
C GLU A 218 0.44 -12.60 -21.30
N HIS A 219 0.67 -13.93 -21.41
CA HIS A 219 -0.16 -14.98 -20.82
C HIS A 219 0.41 -15.54 -19.52
N THR A 220 1.61 -15.14 -19.13
CA THR A 220 2.26 -15.56 -17.90
C THR A 220 1.42 -15.10 -16.70
N LEU A 221 1.09 -16.05 -15.82
CA LEU A 221 0.33 -15.81 -14.61
C LEU A 221 1.18 -15.20 -13.49
N PHE A 222 0.63 -14.18 -12.85
CA PHE A 222 1.13 -13.52 -11.65
C PHE A 222 -0.01 -13.47 -10.63
N MET A 223 0.32 -13.37 -9.34
CA MET A 223 -0.65 -12.97 -8.33
C MET A 223 -0.89 -11.46 -8.44
N ALA A 224 -2.10 -11.03 -8.80
CA ALA A 224 -2.43 -9.61 -8.91
C ALA A 224 -2.80 -8.97 -7.56
N ALA A 225 -2.69 -9.73 -6.46
CA ALA A 225 -2.84 -9.20 -5.12
C ALA A 225 -4.13 -8.36 -4.98
N SER A 226 -4.04 -7.18 -4.36
CA SER A 226 -5.20 -6.33 -4.08
C SER A 226 -5.96 -5.80 -5.31
N ASN A 227 -5.45 -5.96 -6.54
CA ASN A 227 -6.28 -5.73 -7.74
C ASN A 227 -7.50 -6.67 -7.80
N THR A 228 -7.47 -7.78 -7.05
CA THR A 228 -8.65 -8.62 -6.82
C THR A 228 -9.84 -7.83 -6.27
N LYS A 229 -9.62 -6.81 -5.43
CA LYS A 229 -10.70 -6.01 -4.81
C LYS A 229 -11.55 -5.28 -5.86
N GLY A 230 -10.92 -4.76 -6.91
CA GLY A 230 -11.61 -4.14 -8.04
C GLY A 230 -12.54 -5.14 -8.75
N MET A 231 -12.08 -6.38 -8.94
CA MET A 231 -12.89 -7.44 -9.56
C MET A 231 -13.98 -7.97 -8.62
N THR A 232 -13.71 -8.07 -7.31
CA THR A 232 -14.71 -8.42 -6.28
C THR A 232 -15.82 -7.38 -6.21
N THR A 233 -15.49 -6.09 -6.31
CA THR A 233 -16.50 -5.02 -6.31
C THR A 233 -17.26 -4.95 -7.64
N LEU A 234 -16.64 -5.35 -8.76
CA LEU A 234 -17.35 -5.56 -10.01
C LEU A 234 -18.41 -6.67 -9.87
N LEU A 235 -18.10 -7.79 -9.19
CA LEU A 235 -19.09 -8.83 -8.87
C LEU A 235 -20.27 -8.26 -8.06
N LEU A 236 -20.01 -7.46 -7.03
CA LEU A 236 -21.08 -6.77 -6.28
C LEU A 236 -21.90 -5.85 -7.18
N SER A 237 -21.28 -5.18 -8.15
CA SER A 237 -21.99 -4.32 -9.11
C SER A 237 -23.00 -5.11 -9.95
N THR A 238 -22.66 -6.34 -10.35
CA THR A 238 -23.62 -7.23 -11.05
C THR A 238 -24.85 -7.53 -10.18
N LEU A 239 -24.67 -7.65 -8.85
CA LEU A 239 -25.77 -7.90 -7.92
C LEU A 239 -26.63 -6.66 -7.67
N VAL A 240 -26.03 -5.47 -7.73
CA VAL A 240 -26.76 -4.19 -7.67
C VAL A 240 -27.63 -4.02 -8.92
N ASP A 241 -27.10 -4.31 -10.10
CA ASP A 241 -27.85 -4.27 -11.36
C ASP A 241 -29.03 -5.25 -11.37
N GLU A 242 -28.82 -6.45 -10.82
CA GLU A 242 -29.89 -7.45 -10.66
C GLU A 242 -30.90 -7.09 -9.56
N GLY A 243 -30.70 -5.98 -8.82
CA GLY A 243 -31.55 -5.56 -7.72
C GLY A 243 -31.48 -6.48 -6.48
N LYS A 244 -30.48 -7.37 -6.40
CA LYS A 244 -30.30 -8.30 -5.28
C LYS A 244 -29.75 -7.62 -4.02
N ILE A 245 -28.99 -6.55 -4.20
CA ILE A 245 -28.46 -5.71 -3.12
C ILE A 245 -28.54 -4.24 -3.53
N LYS A 246 -28.39 -3.33 -2.55
CA LYS A 246 -28.09 -1.91 -2.81
C LYS A 246 -26.85 -1.51 -2.03
N TRP A 247 -26.06 -0.59 -2.57
CA TRP A 247 -24.85 -0.09 -1.91
C TRP A 247 -25.12 0.47 -0.51
N ASP A 248 -26.26 1.15 -0.33
CA ASP A 248 -26.71 1.74 0.93
C ASP A 248 -27.66 0.83 1.74
N GLN A 249 -27.72 -0.46 1.42
CA GLN A 249 -28.49 -1.44 2.20
C GLN A 249 -27.63 -2.02 3.33
N PRO A 250 -28.17 -2.20 4.55
CA PRO A 250 -27.48 -2.92 5.61
C PRO A 250 -27.16 -4.35 5.21
N VAL A 251 -25.91 -4.77 5.43
CA VAL A 251 -25.43 -6.12 5.06
C VAL A 251 -26.24 -7.21 5.76
N THR A 252 -26.61 -6.98 7.02
CA THR A 252 -27.37 -7.92 7.84
C THR A 252 -28.80 -8.20 7.34
N GLN A 253 -29.35 -7.34 6.46
CA GLN A 253 -30.65 -7.62 5.84
C GLN A 253 -30.56 -8.69 4.74
N VAL A 254 -29.38 -8.88 4.15
CA VAL A 254 -29.14 -9.84 3.07
C VAL A 254 -28.34 -11.05 3.58
N TYR A 255 -27.43 -10.82 4.51
CA TYR A 255 -26.59 -11.84 5.14
C TYR A 255 -26.61 -11.68 6.66
N PRO A 256 -27.63 -12.25 7.35
CA PRO A 256 -27.85 -12.04 8.80
C PRO A 256 -26.69 -12.50 9.70
N ASP A 257 -25.86 -13.42 9.23
CA ASP A 257 -24.70 -13.95 9.98
C ASP A 257 -23.48 -13.01 9.95
N PHE A 258 -23.54 -11.89 9.22
CA PHE A 258 -22.46 -10.91 9.18
C PHE A 258 -22.24 -10.29 10.56
N LYS A 259 -20.97 -10.19 10.97
CA LYS A 259 -20.54 -9.61 12.25
C LYS A 259 -19.28 -8.78 12.06
N LEU A 260 -19.27 -7.60 12.67
CA LEU A 260 -18.11 -6.71 12.77
C LEU A 260 -18.07 -6.08 14.16
N GLY A 261 -17.03 -6.39 14.94
CA GLY A 261 -16.87 -5.89 16.30
C GLY A 261 -18.06 -6.24 17.20
N ASN A 262 -18.92 -5.26 17.47
CA ASN A 262 -20.12 -5.42 18.31
C ASN A 262 -21.43 -5.31 17.51
N ALA A 263 -22.57 -5.59 18.16
CA ALA A 263 -23.88 -5.60 17.51
C ALA A 263 -24.28 -4.22 16.94
N GLU A 264 -23.95 -3.14 17.63
CA GLU A 264 -24.22 -1.78 17.18
C GLU A 264 -23.46 -1.46 15.89
N THR A 265 -22.15 -1.74 15.85
CA THR A 265 -21.30 -1.55 14.67
C THR A 265 -21.80 -2.42 13.53
N THR A 266 -22.07 -3.70 13.79
CA THR A 266 -22.58 -4.66 12.81
C THR A 266 -23.85 -4.17 12.12
N SER A 267 -24.80 -3.60 12.89
CA SER A 267 -26.08 -3.12 12.36
C SER A 267 -25.97 -1.91 11.42
N GLN A 268 -24.86 -1.16 11.50
CA GLN A 268 -24.61 0.05 10.70
C GLN A 268 -23.83 -0.23 9.41
N VAL A 269 -23.30 -1.45 9.21
CA VAL A 269 -22.51 -1.78 8.02
C VAL A 269 -23.43 -1.91 6.81
N LEU A 270 -23.19 -1.05 5.81
CA LEU A 270 -23.82 -1.08 4.50
C LEU A 270 -22.93 -1.84 3.51
N PHE A 271 -23.46 -2.29 2.37
CA PHE A 271 -22.64 -2.99 1.37
C PHE A 271 -21.44 -2.18 0.89
N LYS A 272 -21.58 -0.86 0.68
CA LYS A 272 -20.45 0.02 0.33
C LYS A 272 -19.36 0.05 1.41
N HIS A 273 -19.74 -0.11 2.68
CA HIS A 273 -18.82 -0.09 3.82
C HIS A 273 -17.82 -1.24 3.78
N LEU A 274 -18.19 -2.38 3.18
CA LEU A 274 -17.30 -3.53 3.03
C LEU A 274 -16.09 -3.27 2.11
N VAL A 275 -16.13 -2.22 1.30
CA VAL A 275 -15.16 -2.01 0.20
C VAL A 275 -14.67 -0.57 0.06
N CYS A 276 -15.16 0.37 0.88
CA CYS A 276 -14.79 1.78 0.83
C CYS A 276 -13.57 2.18 1.69
N ALA A 277 -13.04 1.28 2.52
CA ALA A 277 -12.01 1.60 3.52
C ALA A 277 -12.39 2.79 4.44
N CYS A 278 -13.69 2.95 4.71
CA CYS A 278 -14.29 4.12 5.36
C CYS A 278 -15.06 3.76 6.64
N THR A 279 -14.84 2.59 7.22
CA THR A 279 -15.50 2.15 8.46
C THR A 279 -14.73 2.46 9.74
N GLY A 280 -13.54 3.05 9.60
CA GLY A 280 -12.61 3.22 10.70
C GLY A 280 -11.97 1.92 11.19
N LEU A 281 -12.00 0.85 10.37
CA LEU A 281 -11.40 -0.43 10.73
C LEU A 281 -9.90 -0.43 10.39
N PRO A 282 -9.00 -0.58 11.38
CA PRO A 282 -7.58 -0.61 11.11
C PRO A 282 -7.16 -1.86 10.33
N ARG A 283 -5.98 -1.81 9.70
CA ARG A 283 -5.33 -2.98 9.11
C ARG A 283 -5.09 -4.05 10.18
N LYS A 284 -5.30 -5.34 9.85
CA LYS A 284 -5.10 -6.47 10.76
C LYS A 284 -4.54 -7.68 10.00
N ASP A 285 -3.32 -7.51 9.51
CA ASP A 285 -2.70 -8.43 8.55
C ASP A 285 -1.76 -9.46 9.23
N LEU A 286 -1.35 -9.27 10.50
CA LEU A 286 -0.44 -10.21 11.17
C LEU A 286 -1.07 -11.59 11.34
N GLU A 287 -2.35 -11.69 11.69
CA GLU A 287 -3.05 -12.97 11.75
C GLU A 287 -3.03 -13.69 10.39
N MET A 288 -3.13 -12.95 9.28
CA MET A 288 -3.01 -13.54 7.94
C MET A 288 -1.62 -14.17 7.73
N PHE A 289 -0.55 -13.56 8.24
CA PHE A 289 0.82 -14.03 8.01
C PHE A 289 1.29 -15.13 8.97
N PHE A 290 0.62 -15.29 10.12
CA PHE A 290 1.04 -16.22 11.17
C PHE A 290 0.06 -17.37 11.40
N GLU A 291 -1.17 -17.31 10.89
CA GLU A 291 -2.22 -18.32 11.13
C GLU A 291 -3.00 -18.63 9.84
N TYR A 292 -2.36 -19.28 8.87
CA TYR A 292 -2.99 -19.58 7.57
C TYR A 292 -3.01 -21.06 7.17
N GLU A 293 -2.11 -21.89 7.69
CA GLU A 293 -2.12 -23.33 7.47
C GLU A 293 -3.37 -23.95 8.09
N GLY A 294 -4.13 -24.69 7.27
CA GLY A 294 -5.41 -25.25 7.66
C GLY A 294 -6.57 -24.24 7.77
N ALA A 295 -6.33 -22.94 7.58
CA ALA A 295 -7.38 -21.93 7.58
C ALA A 295 -8.21 -21.98 6.28
N GLY A 296 -9.53 -22.03 6.43
CA GLY A 296 -10.49 -21.89 5.33
C GLY A 296 -11.04 -20.45 5.21
N PRO A 297 -11.78 -20.14 4.14
CA PRO A 297 -12.50 -18.87 3.98
C PRO A 297 -13.26 -18.35 5.20
N GLU A 298 -13.84 -19.25 6.00
CA GLU A 298 -14.59 -18.96 7.23
C GLU A 298 -13.72 -18.27 8.29
N TYR A 299 -12.41 -18.54 8.29
CA TYR A 299 -11.44 -17.88 9.17
C TYR A 299 -11.44 -16.36 8.95
N SER A 300 -11.55 -15.90 7.70
CA SER A 300 -11.58 -14.46 7.40
C SER A 300 -12.77 -13.75 8.03
N LEU A 301 -13.96 -14.36 8.01
CA LEU A 301 -15.16 -13.78 8.63
C LEU A 301 -15.08 -13.86 10.16
N LYS A 302 -14.52 -14.96 10.69
CA LYS A 302 -14.29 -15.12 12.12
C LYS A 302 -13.33 -14.05 12.66
N LEU A 303 -12.21 -13.81 11.99
CA LEU A 303 -11.27 -12.74 12.35
C LEU A 303 -11.98 -11.39 12.34
N LEU A 304 -12.70 -11.07 11.26
CA LEU A 304 -13.42 -9.80 11.10
C LEU A 304 -14.39 -9.54 12.25
N SER A 305 -15.07 -10.57 12.75
CA SER A 305 -16.03 -10.41 13.84
C SER A 305 -15.40 -9.95 15.17
N ASN A 306 -14.08 -10.09 15.34
CA ASN A 306 -13.34 -9.67 16.54
C ASN A 306 -12.59 -8.35 16.37
N VAL A 307 -12.75 -7.63 15.26
CA VAL A 307 -12.07 -6.36 15.01
C VAL A 307 -13.02 -5.19 15.24
N SER A 308 -12.59 -4.25 16.07
CA SER A 308 -13.34 -3.02 16.35
C SER A 308 -12.74 -1.84 15.57
N PRO A 309 -13.58 -0.92 15.06
CA PRO A 309 -13.10 0.34 14.51
C PRO A 309 -12.29 1.17 15.54
N THR A 310 -11.27 1.89 15.08
CA THR A 310 -10.50 2.85 15.88
C THR A 310 -10.88 4.31 15.59
N SER A 311 -11.84 4.53 14.69
CA SER A 311 -12.44 5.81 14.33
C SER A 311 -13.89 5.64 13.88
N GLY A 312 -14.61 6.75 13.69
CA GLY A 312 -15.98 6.74 13.16
C GLY A 312 -16.06 6.42 11.67
N PHE A 313 -17.25 5.98 11.22
CA PHE A 313 -17.53 5.81 9.78
C PHE A 313 -17.32 7.12 9.03
N GLY A 314 -16.55 7.09 7.94
CA GLY A 314 -16.22 8.23 7.11
C GLY A 314 -15.27 9.24 7.75
N GLU A 315 -14.73 8.97 8.95
CA GLU A 315 -13.82 9.89 9.65
C GLU A 315 -12.43 9.90 9.00
N VAL A 316 -11.81 8.74 8.86
CA VAL A 316 -10.48 8.57 8.27
C VAL A 316 -10.42 7.36 7.34
N TYR A 317 -9.56 7.44 6.33
CA TYR A 317 -9.23 6.30 5.47
C TYR A 317 -8.42 5.28 6.26
N GLN A 318 -8.95 4.06 6.38
CA GLN A 318 -8.24 2.93 6.99
C GLN A 318 -8.43 1.67 6.16
N TYR A 319 -7.31 1.19 5.62
CA TYR A 319 -7.28 0.03 4.75
C TYR A 319 -7.37 -1.28 5.55
N ASN A 320 -8.22 -2.20 5.11
CA ASN A 320 -8.40 -3.50 5.75
C ASN A 320 -8.68 -4.59 4.70
N ASN A 321 -7.99 -5.73 4.77
CA ASN A 321 -8.14 -6.83 3.80
C ASN A 321 -9.33 -7.77 4.10
N LEU A 322 -9.78 -7.84 5.34
CA LEU A 322 -10.88 -8.72 5.78
C LEU A 322 -12.25 -8.20 5.31
N MET A 323 -12.44 -6.89 5.26
CA MET A 323 -13.68 -6.25 4.78
C MET A 323 -14.01 -6.60 3.31
N PRO A 324 -13.12 -6.40 2.32
CA PRO A 324 -13.38 -6.82 0.95
C PRO A 324 -13.41 -8.34 0.77
N SER A 325 -12.72 -9.10 1.65
CA SER A 325 -12.88 -10.56 1.70
C SER A 325 -14.31 -10.95 2.10
N ALA A 326 -14.88 -10.30 3.11
CA ALA A 326 -16.28 -10.48 3.49
C ALA A 326 -17.23 -10.08 2.36
N ALA A 327 -16.97 -8.97 1.67
CA ALA A 327 -17.75 -8.54 0.51
C ALA A 327 -17.84 -9.63 -0.57
N GLY A 328 -16.70 -10.22 -0.93
CA GLY A 328 -16.66 -11.26 -1.96
C GLY A 328 -17.33 -12.55 -1.51
N TYR A 329 -17.09 -13.02 -0.29
CA TYR A 329 -17.74 -14.24 0.20
C TYR A 329 -19.25 -14.09 0.33
N ILE A 330 -19.73 -12.93 0.81
CA ILE A 330 -21.17 -12.62 0.86
C ILE A 330 -21.75 -12.56 -0.55
N ALA A 331 -21.07 -11.91 -1.51
CA ALA A 331 -21.51 -11.90 -2.90
C ALA A 331 -21.59 -13.32 -3.50
N GLY A 332 -20.60 -14.17 -3.22
CA GLY A 332 -20.59 -15.58 -3.60
C GLY A 332 -21.79 -16.33 -3.00
N GLN A 333 -22.09 -16.15 -1.72
CA GLN A 333 -23.24 -16.75 -1.05
C GLN A 333 -24.59 -16.27 -1.60
N ILE A 334 -24.70 -15.01 -2.01
CA ILE A 334 -25.91 -14.48 -2.66
C ILE A 334 -26.14 -15.16 -4.02
N VAL A 335 -25.07 -15.43 -4.78
CA VAL A 335 -25.16 -16.09 -6.09
C VAL A 335 -25.38 -17.60 -5.94
N TYR A 336 -24.68 -18.24 -5.00
CA TYR A 336 -24.71 -19.68 -4.77
C TYR A 336 -24.96 -20.02 -3.29
N PRO A 337 -26.19 -19.85 -2.79
CA PRO A 337 -26.53 -20.14 -1.40
C PRO A 337 -26.22 -21.59 -1.03
N GLY A 338 -25.65 -21.80 0.17
CA GLY A 338 -25.38 -23.13 0.73
C GLY A 338 -24.11 -23.81 0.21
N LYS A 339 -23.39 -23.22 -0.75
CA LYS A 339 -22.03 -23.68 -1.10
C LYS A 339 -21.02 -23.23 -0.04
N PRO A 340 -19.87 -23.92 0.14
CA PRO A 340 -18.76 -23.40 0.93
C PRO A 340 -18.33 -22.01 0.43
N LEU A 341 -17.95 -21.09 1.35
CA LEU A 341 -17.73 -19.67 1.01
C LEU A 341 -16.74 -19.48 -0.15
N GLY A 342 -15.61 -20.19 -0.12
CA GLY A 342 -14.59 -20.12 -1.17
C GLY A 342 -15.09 -20.62 -2.52
N ALA A 343 -15.75 -21.78 -2.55
CA ALA A 343 -16.29 -22.35 -3.79
C ALA A 343 -17.38 -21.46 -4.40
N ALA A 344 -18.25 -20.87 -3.56
CA ALA A 344 -19.29 -19.94 -3.99
C ALA A 344 -18.69 -18.68 -4.64
N TYR A 345 -17.64 -18.12 -4.04
CA TYR A 345 -16.95 -16.95 -4.59
C TYR A 345 -16.20 -17.28 -5.88
N ASP A 346 -15.41 -18.35 -5.91
CA ASP A 346 -14.64 -18.76 -7.09
C ASP A 346 -15.56 -18.98 -8.30
N GLU A 347 -16.69 -19.68 -8.10
CA GLU A 347 -17.67 -19.94 -9.16
C GLU A 347 -18.41 -18.66 -9.59
N ALA A 348 -18.73 -17.76 -8.65
CA ALA A 348 -19.34 -16.47 -8.99
C ALA A 348 -18.40 -15.61 -9.82
N MET A 349 -17.12 -15.54 -9.44
CA MET A 349 -16.11 -14.84 -10.22
C MET A 349 -15.92 -15.47 -11.60
N GLN A 350 -15.84 -16.80 -11.68
CA GLN A 350 -15.69 -17.50 -12.97
C GLN A 350 -16.87 -17.19 -13.90
N ASN A 351 -18.11 -17.38 -13.43
CA ASN A 351 -19.29 -17.34 -14.29
C ASN A 351 -19.76 -15.91 -14.60
N ARG A 352 -19.56 -14.97 -13.67
CA ARG A 352 -20.08 -13.61 -13.80
C ARG A 352 -19.02 -12.61 -14.22
N ILE A 353 -17.74 -12.88 -14.01
CA ILE A 353 -16.65 -11.94 -14.31
C ILE A 353 -15.70 -12.52 -15.35
N PHE A 354 -15.01 -13.62 -15.05
CA PHE A 354 -13.92 -14.10 -15.88
C PHE A 354 -14.39 -14.63 -17.24
N THR A 355 -15.40 -15.52 -17.26
CA THR A 355 -15.90 -16.10 -18.51
C THR A 355 -16.51 -15.04 -19.44
N PRO A 356 -17.41 -14.12 -18.99
CA PRO A 356 -17.95 -13.09 -19.88
C PRO A 356 -16.89 -12.12 -20.41
N LEU A 357 -15.83 -11.86 -19.64
CA LEU A 357 -14.70 -11.05 -20.08
C LEU A 357 -13.69 -11.82 -20.93
N GLY A 358 -13.80 -13.14 -21.06
CA GLY A 358 -12.79 -13.96 -21.73
C GLY A 358 -11.44 -14.02 -20.98
N MET A 359 -11.45 -13.83 -19.65
CA MET A 359 -10.29 -13.96 -18.77
C MET A 359 -10.02 -15.44 -18.45
N ASN A 360 -9.69 -16.21 -19.48
CA ASN A 360 -9.70 -17.68 -19.44
C ASN A 360 -8.58 -18.29 -18.58
N SER A 361 -7.54 -17.52 -18.27
CA SER A 361 -6.40 -17.99 -17.47
C SER A 361 -6.52 -17.56 -16.01
N SER A 362 -7.41 -16.62 -15.70
CA SER A 362 -7.60 -16.09 -14.36
C SER A 362 -8.25 -17.10 -13.43
N THR A 363 -7.70 -17.26 -12.23
CA THR A 363 -8.11 -18.33 -11.30
C THR A 363 -7.76 -17.99 -9.85
N PHE A 364 -8.52 -18.55 -8.90
CA PHE A 364 -8.17 -18.59 -7.47
C PHE A 364 -7.57 -19.93 -7.04
N ASP A 365 -7.60 -20.94 -7.92
CA ASP A 365 -6.90 -22.21 -7.74
C ASP A 365 -5.40 -22.00 -7.99
N MET A 366 -4.67 -21.83 -6.89
CA MET A 366 -3.23 -21.62 -6.90
C MET A 366 -2.46 -22.84 -7.41
N GLU A 367 -2.94 -24.07 -7.16
CA GLU A 367 -2.26 -25.24 -7.70
C GLU A 367 -2.37 -25.31 -9.22
N ARG A 368 -3.55 -25.01 -9.78
CA ARG A 368 -3.75 -24.87 -11.21
C ARG A 368 -2.82 -23.80 -11.79
N ALA A 369 -2.69 -22.65 -11.14
CA ALA A 369 -1.80 -21.59 -11.59
C ALA A 369 -0.34 -22.06 -11.61
N LEU A 370 0.14 -22.70 -10.54
CA LEU A 370 1.53 -23.19 -10.42
C LEU A 370 1.87 -24.32 -11.41
N ARG A 371 0.88 -25.07 -11.92
CA ARG A 371 1.09 -26.07 -12.99
C ARG A 371 1.09 -25.48 -14.41
N SER A 372 0.84 -24.18 -14.54
CA SER A 372 0.70 -23.49 -15.83
C SER A 372 1.87 -22.54 -16.11
N ASN A 373 1.73 -21.70 -17.15
CA ASN A 373 2.68 -20.62 -17.45
C ASN A 373 2.61 -19.54 -16.36
N HIS A 374 3.43 -19.65 -15.31
CA HIS A 374 3.42 -18.72 -14.18
C HIS A 374 4.81 -18.14 -13.91
N ALA A 375 4.82 -16.94 -13.30
CA ALA A 375 6.01 -16.35 -12.72
C ALA A 375 6.23 -16.85 -11.28
N SER A 376 7.48 -17.09 -10.91
CA SER A 376 7.89 -17.34 -9.53
C SER A 376 8.14 -16.03 -8.81
N ALA A 377 7.86 -15.99 -7.51
CA ALA A 377 8.06 -14.79 -6.70
C ALA A 377 9.55 -14.54 -6.43
N HIS A 378 9.96 -13.27 -6.33
CA HIS A 378 11.34 -12.91 -5.97
C HIS A 378 11.38 -11.79 -4.94
N ALA A 379 12.38 -11.83 -4.06
CA ALA A 379 12.65 -10.79 -3.09
C ALA A 379 14.11 -10.37 -3.15
N THR A 380 14.40 -9.17 -2.65
CA THR A 380 15.78 -8.66 -2.51
C THR A 380 16.21 -8.79 -1.08
N ASN A 381 17.25 -9.58 -0.81
CA ASN A 381 17.77 -9.74 0.53
C ASN A 381 18.49 -8.46 1.04
N LEU A 382 18.86 -8.44 2.33
CA LEU A 382 19.56 -7.30 2.95
C LEU A 382 20.93 -6.96 2.33
N ASP A 383 21.55 -7.87 1.58
CA ASP A 383 22.78 -7.62 0.82
C ASP A 383 22.50 -6.96 -0.55
N GLY A 384 21.23 -6.74 -0.89
CA GLY A 384 20.81 -6.18 -2.18
C GLY A 384 20.76 -7.20 -3.32
N LYS A 385 20.85 -8.51 -3.01
CA LYS A 385 20.80 -9.57 -4.00
C LYS A 385 19.37 -10.09 -4.16
N ILE A 386 18.94 -10.25 -5.41
CA ILE A 386 17.62 -10.82 -5.73
C ILE A 386 17.69 -12.34 -5.72
N GLU A 387 16.68 -12.96 -5.10
CA GLU A 387 16.58 -14.41 -4.92
C GLU A 387 15.15 -14.89 -5.18
N VAL A 388 15.02 -16.15 -5.62
CA VAL A 388 13.71 -16.80 -5.78
C VAL A 388 13.13 -17.04 -4.39
N MET A 389 11.90 -16.59 -4.18
CA MET A 389 11.20 -16.70 -2.93
C MET A 389 10.27 -17.94 -2.93
N PRO A 390 10.19 -18.69 -1.82
CA PRO A 390 9.27 -19.82 -1.73
C PRO A 390 7.79 -19.40 -1.86
N MET A 391 7.03 -20.13 -2.67
CA MET A 391 5.61 -19.84 -2.91
C MET A 391 4.70 -20.07 -1.71
N TYR A 392 5.10 -20.91 -0.75
CA TYR A 392 4.28 -21.19 0.45
C TYR A 392 3.99 -19.91 1.25
N LEU A 393 4.88 -18.91 1.20
CA LEU A 393 4.66 -17.62 1.85
C LEU A 393 3.42 -16.91 1.33
N ASN A 394 2.98 -17.18 0.10
CA ASN A 394 1.77 -16.59 -0.49
C ASN A 394 0.50 -17.42 -0.24
N TYR A 395 0.56 -18.56 0.45
CA TYR A 395 -0.64 -19.31 0.84
C TYR A 395 -1.49 -18.57 1.87
N ASN A 396 -0.90 -17.59 2.56
CA ASN A 396 -1.59 -16.67 3.47
C ASN A 396 -2.83 -16.00 2.87
N VAL A 397 -2.87 -15.79 1.54
CA VAL A 397 -3.97 -15.07 0.90
C VAL A 397 -5.19 -15.95 0.64
N LEU A 398 -5.06 -17.29 0.67
CA LEU A 398 -6.12 -18.22 0.27
C LEU A 398 -7.40 -18.14 1.14
N PRO A 399 -7.30 -17.98 2.48
CA PRO A 399 -8.48 -17.73 3.33
C PRO A 399 -9.11 -16.36 3.07
N HIS A 400 -8.38 -15.43 2.45
CA HIS A 400 -8.75 -14.03 2.23
C HIS A 400 -8.84 -13.69 0.73
N ARG A 401 -9.09 -14.71 -0.11
CA ARG A 401 -8.92 -14.61 -1.57
C ARG A 401 -9.68 -13.46 -2.23
N PRO A 402 -10.89 -13.01 -1.82
CA PRO A 402 -11.52 -11.87 -2.48
C PRO A 402 -10.81 -10.53 -2.22
N GLY A 403 -9.99 -10.48 -1.17
CA GLY A 403 -9.10 -9.37 -0.86
C GLY A 403 -7.82 -9.37 -1.69
N GLY A 404 -7.36 -10.50 -2.24
CA GLY A 404 -6.06 -10.50 -2.95
C GLY A 404 -5.59 -11.75 -3.69
N GLY A 405 -6.40 -12.80 -3.81
CA GLY A 405 -5.92 -14.13 -4.18
C GLY A 405 -5.89 -14.45 -5.68
N VAL A 406 -6.25 -13.52 -6.56
CA VAL A 406 -6.36 -13.83 -7.99
C VAL A 406 -5.00 -14.04 -8.64
N TRP A 407 -4.86 -15.16 -9.36
CA TRP A 407 -3.83 -15.33 -10.38
C TRP A 407 -4.40 -14.88 -11.72
N THR A 408 -3.66 -14.05 -12.45
CA THR A 408 -4.06 -13.51 -13.75
C THR A 408 -2.85 -13.17 -14.60
N SER A 409 -3.08 -12.82 -15.86
CA SER A 409 -2.05 -12.39 -16.82
C SER A 409 -2.29 -10.95 -17.26
N ALA A 410 -1.31 -10.31 -17.92
CA ALA A 410 -1.53 -8.96 -18.46
C ALA A 410 -2.64 -8.97 -19.51
N HIS A 411 -2.70 -10.04 -20.31
CA HIS A 411 -3.76 -10.28 -21.29
C HIS A 411 -5.15 -10.29 -20.64
N ASP A 412 -5.37 -11.09 -19.60
CA ASP A 412 -6.66 -11.17 -18.91
C ASP A 412 -7.00 -9.89 -18.15
N MET A 413 -6.06 -9.36 -17.37
CA MET A 413 -6.27 -8.15 -16.57
C MET A 413 -6.55 -6.92 -17.46
N SER A 414 -5.97 -6.86 -18.68
CA SER A 414 -6.29 -5.80 -19.64
C SER A 414 -7.77 -5.79 -20.02
N ARG A 415 -8.45 -6.95 -20.06
CA ARG A 415 -9.88 -7.04 -20.38
C ARG A 415 -10.76 -6.48 -19.27
N TYR A 416 -10.40 -6.73 -18.02
CA TYR A 416 -11.04 -6.08 -16.88
C TYR A 416 -10.87 -4.54 -16.95
N VAL A 417 -9.66 -4.05 -17.20
CA VAL A 417 -9.42 -2.60 -17.32
C VAL A 417 -10.10 -1.99 -18.56
N MET A 418 -10.24 -2.76 -19.64
CA MET A 418 -11.02 -2.38 -20.82
C MET A 418 -12.52 -2.26 -20.50
N LEU A 419 -13.08 -3.17 -19.69
CA LEU A 419 -14.46 -3.06 -19.22
C LEU A 419 -14.66 -1.78 -18.38
N GLU A 420 -13.70 -1.47 -17.51
CA GLU A 420 -13.70 -0.21 -16.76
C GLU A 420 -13.69 0.99 -17.71
N ALA A 421 -12.78 1.02 -18.68
CA ALA A 421 -12.69 2.10 -19.67
C ALA A 421 -13.99 2.28 -20.46
N ASN A 422 -14.65 1.17 -20.80
CA ASN A 422 -15.87 1.14 -21.60
C ASN A 422 -17.16 1.17 -20.78
N GLN A 423 -17.07 1.50 -19.49
CA GLN A 423 -18.22 1.65 -18.58
C GLN A 423 -19.17 0.44 -18.62
N GLY A 424 -18.59 -0.76 -18.59
CA GLY A 424 -19.34 -2.01 -18.46
C GLY A 424 -19.74 -2.67 -19.79
N LYS A 425 -19.30 -2.13 -20.93
CA LYS A 425 -19.53 -2.71 -22.26
C LYS A 425 -18.41 -3.66 -22.68
N LEU A 426 -18.82 -4.81 -23.20
CA LEU A 426 -17.95 -5.78 -23.87
C LEU A 426 -17.56 -5.30 -25.28
N PRO A 427 -16.53 -5.90 -25.91
CA PRO A 427 -16.07 -5.50 -27.24
C PRO A 427 -17.13 -5.59 -28.35
N ASP A 428 -18.12 -6.48 -28.20
CA ASP A 428 -19.25 -6.63 -29.12
C ASP A 428 -20.37 -5.60 -28.90
N GLY A 429 -20.22 -4.73 -27.90
CA GLY A 429 -21.20 -3.72 -27.51
C GLY A 429 -22.21 -4.18 -26.46
N THR A 430 -22.19 -5.46 -26.05
CA THR A 430 -23.08 -5.99 -25.01
C THR A 430 -22.79 -5.32 -23.67
N GLN A 431 -23.83 -4.83 -22.98
CA GLN A 431 -23.72 -4.26 -21.64
C GLN A 431 -23.68 -5.39 -20.60
N MET A 432 -22.50 -5.66 -20.02
CA MET A 432 -22.30 -6.71 -19.02
C MET A 432 -22.75 -6.27 -17.63
N VAL A 433 -22.43 -5.03 -17.26
CA VAL A 433 -22.82 -4.35 -16.01
C VAL A 433 -23.18 -2.93 -16.39
N SER A 434 -24.27 -2.35 -15.88
CA SER A 434 -24.71 -1.00 -16.18
C SER A 434 -23.61 0.02 -15.86
N ALA A 435 -23.59 1.11 -16.63
CA ALA A 435 -22.67 2.22 -16.37
C ALA A 435 -22.89 2.79 -14.95
N ASP A 436 -24.13 2.86 -14.48
CA ASP A 436 -24.46 3.41 -13.16
C ASP A 436 -23.89 2.56 -12.03
N ALA A 437 -24.08 1.24 -12.03
CA ALA A 437 -23.53 0.36 -11.01
C ALA A 437 -22.00 0.32 -11.04
N LEU A 438 -21.41 0.35 -12.23
CA LEU A 438 -19.95 0.38 -12.39
C LEU A 438 -19.35 1.70 -11.90
N LEU A 439 -19.91 2.83 -12.31
CA LEU A 439 -19.39 4.16 -11.98
C LEU A 439 -19.65 4.53 -10.51
N ALA A 440 -20.67 3.95 -9.86
CA ALA A 440 -20.87 4.07 -8.42
C ALA A 440 -19.61 3.68 -7.64
N ARG A 441 -18.84 2.68 -8.10
CA ARG A 441 -17.59 2.28 -7.44
C ARG A 441 -16.48 3.33 -7.48
N ARG A 442 -16.55 4.28 -8.40
CA ARG A 442 -15.58 5.37 -8.54
C ARG A 442 -15.96 6.60 -7.74
N ALA A 443 -17.21 6.65 -7.25
CA ALA A 443 -17.68 7.78 -6.46
C ALA A 443 -16.85 7.91 -5.18
N PRO A 444 -16.32 9.10 -4.85
CA PRO A 444 -15.51 9.32 -3.65
C PRO A 444 -16.24 8.84 -2.39
N GLN A 445 -15.64 7.92 -1.64
CA GLN A 445 -16.15 7.49 -0.33
C GLN A 445 -15.34 8.11 0.82
N ILE A 446 -14.02 8.15 0.67
CA ILE A 446 -13.11 8.69 1.67
C ILE A 446 -11.84 9.25 1.02
N SER A 447 -11.29 10.34 1.55
CA SER A 447 -10.04 10.93 1.08
C SER A 447 -8.86 10.04 1.48
N GLU A 448 -7.98 9.74 0.52
CA GLU A 448 -6.72 8.99 0.74
C GLU A 448 -5.47 9.89 0.63
N GLY A 449 -5.67 11.21 0.47
CA GLY A 449 -4.58 12.20 0.40
C GLY A 449 -4.85 13.35 -0.57
N GLU A 450 -3.79 14.05 -0.99
CA GLU A 450 -3.88 15.19 -1.92
C GLU A 450 -4.54 14.76 -3.25
N ASN A 451 -5.70 15.34 -3.56
CA ASN A 451 -6.46 15.11 -4.81
C ASN A 451 -6.77 13.64 -5.10
N SER A 452 -6.89 12.79 -4.07
CA SER A 452 -7.14 11.37 -4.25
C SER A 452 -8.18 10.86 -3.27
N ASN A 453 -9.11 10.04 -3.77
CA ASN A 453 -10.15 9.41 -2.99
C ASN A 453 -10.18 7.90 -3.24
N TYR A 454 -10.48 7.16 -2.19
CA TYR A 454 -10.84 5.77 -2.31
C TYR A 454 -12.35 5.66 -2.52
N GLY A 455 -12.73 4.99 -3.61
CA GLY A 455 -14.09 4.61 -3.94
C GLY A 455 -14.42 3.26 -3.30
N MET A 456 -15.14 2.40 -4.03
CA MET A 456 -15.42 1.02 -3.62
C MET A 456 -14.42 0.08 -4.28
N GLY A 457 -13.29 -0.18 -3.62
CA GLY A 457 -12.22 -1.05 -4.08
C GLY A 457 -11.37 -0.51 -5.23
N LEU A 458 -11.39 0.81 -5.45
CA LEU A 458 -10.68 1.53 -6.50
C LEU A 458 -10.25 2.90 -5.99
N SER A 459 -9.05 3.36 -6.36
CA SER A 459 -8.61 4.74 -6.10
C SER A 459 -8.86 5.61 -7.32
N LEU A 460 -9.34 6.83 -7.09
CA LEU A 460 -9.50 7.86 -8.11
C LEU A 460 -8.72 9.12 -7.68
N ALA A 461 -7.67 9.42 -8.42
CA ALA A 461 -6.82 10.59 -8.21
C ALA A 461 -6.93 11.60 -9.35
N THR A 462 -6.61 12.87 -9.07
CA THR A 462 -6.29 13.86 -10.11
C THR A 462 -4.79 14.13 -10.11
N GLU A 463 -4.08 13.55 -11.07
CA GLU A 463 -2.63 13.55 -11.16
C GLU A 463 -2.20 14.50 -12.29
N TRP A 464 -1.45 15.56 -11.94
CA TRP A 464 -1.09 16.66 -12.88
C TRP A 464 -2.29 17.22 -13.66
N GLY A 465 -3.48 17.25 -13.05
CA GLY A 465 -4.71 17.76 -13.67
C GLY A 465 -5.46 16.76 -14.55
N VAL A 466 -5.09 15.48 -14.51
CA VAL A 466 -5.74 14.39 -15.26
C VAL A 466 -6.37 13.40 -14.29
N PRO A 467 -7.64 13.00 -14.45
CA PRO A 467 -8.22 11.91 -13.68
C PRO A 467 -7.49 10.59 -13.93
N VAL A 468 -7.21 9.84 -12.87
CA VAL A 468 -6.54 8.52 -12.94
C VAL A 468 -7.29 7.55 -12.04
N LEU A 469 -7.86 6.50 -12.64
CA LEU A 469 -8.40 5.35 -11.94
C LEU A 469 -7.31 4.29 -11.80
N TYR A 470 -7.12 3.76 -10.59
CA TYR A 470 -6.07 2.77 -10.34
C TYR A 470 -6.35 1.91 -9.10
N HIS A 471 -5.59 0.83 -8.96
CA HIS A 471 -5.45 0.11 -7.69
C HIS A 471 -4.10 -0.63 -7.65
N GLY A 472 -3.34 -0.42 -6.59
CA GLY A 472 -2.08 -1.16 -6.36
C GLY A 472 -2.33 -2.54 -5.77
N GLY A 473 -1.42 -3.47 -5.98
CA GLY A 473 -1.49 -4.82 -5.42
C GLY A 473 -0.12 -5.29 -4.98
N SER A 474 -0.02 -5.69 -3.71
CA SER A 474 1.20 -6.27 -3.14
C SER A 474 0.92 -7.60 -2.47
N LEU A 475 1.70 -8.61 -2.87
CA LEU A 475 1.91 -9.87 -2.18
C LEU A 475 3.42 -10.13 -2.15
N PHE A 476 3.86 -11.12 -1.37
CA PHE A 476 5.29 -11.41 -1.25
C PHE A 476 5.87 -11.79 -2.62
N GLY A 477 6.86 -11.04 -3.08
CA GLY A 477 7.51 -11.21 -4.38
C GLY A 477 6.62 -11.01 -5.61
N PHE A 478 5.44 -10.39 -5.46
CA PHE A 478 4.59 -9.96 -6.57
C PHE A 478 4.09 -8.53 -6.36
N LYS A 479 4.14 -7.70 -7.41
CA LYS A 479 3.57 -6.35 -7.40
C LYS A 479 2.77 -6.12 -8.67
N SER A 480 1.65 -5.43 -8.56
CA SER A 480 0.73 -5.21 -9.66
C SER A 480 0.05 -3.87 -9.55
N ASN A 481 -0.24 -3.24 -10.69
CA ASN A 481 -1.04 -2.03 -10.73
C ASN A 481 -1.69 -1.91 -12.10
N PHE A 482 -2.75 -1.11 -12.19
CA PHE A 482 -3.20 -0.57 -13.46
C PHE A 482 -3.46 0.93 -13.30
N TYR A 483 -3.21 1.68 -14.35
CA TYR A 483 -3.61 3.09 -14.44
C TYR A 483 -4.50 3.26 -15.66
N LEU A 484 -5.65 3.86 -15.48
CA LEU A 484 -6.59 4.22 -16.54
C LEU A 484 -6.88 5.72 -16.47
N LEU A 485 -6.72 6.41 -17.59
CA LEU A 485 -7.14 7.80 -17.79
C LEU A 485 -8.58 7.75 -18.35
N PRO A 486 -9.63 7.79 -17.52
CA PRO A 486 -11.00 7.45 -17.93
C PRO A 486 -11.52 8.33 -19.06
N ASP A 487 -11.13 9.62 -19.10
CA ASP A 487 -11.60 10.57 -20.12
C ASP A 487 -11.06 10.28 -21.53
N SER A 488 -9.89 9.62 -21.62
CA SER A 488 -9.23 9.31 -22.89
C SER A 488 -9.27 7.84 -23.27
N GLY A 489 -9.57 6.95 -22.32
CA GLY A 489 -9.48 5.51 -22.48
C GLY A 489 -8.04 5.00 -22.66
N ILE A 490 -7.04 5.79 -22.31
CA ILE A 490 -5.63 5.37 -22.30
C ILE A 490 -5.31 4.73 -20.96
N GLY A 491 -4.58 3.62 -20.96
CA GLY A 491 -4.17 2.97 -19.72
C GLY A 491 -3.00 2.02 -19.85
N VAL A 492 -2.55 1.52 -18.71
CA VAL A 492 -1.51 0.50 -18.59
C VAL A 492 -1.87 -0.49 -17.50
N VAL A 493 -1.61 -1.77 -17.75
CA VAL A 493 -1.59 -2.84 -16.74
C VAL A 493 -0.14 -3.24 -16.51
N LEU A 494 0.27 -3.45 -15.27
CA LEU A 494 1.60 -3.91 -14.90
C LEU A 494 1.49 -5.05 -13.88
N LEU A 495 2.17 -6.17 -14.15
CA LEU A 495 2.37 -7.30 -13.24
C LEU A 495 3.86 -7.60 -13.15
N THR A 496 4.41 -7.72 -11.95
CA THR A 496 5.85 -7.96 -11.72
C THR A 496 6.04 -9.11 -10.75
N ASN A 497 7.14 -9.86 -10.90
CA ASN A 497 7.48 -10.98 -10.04
C ASN A 497 8.57 -10.65 -9.00
N SER A 498 8.56 -9.41 -8.48
CA SER A 498 9.49 -8.99 -7.43
C SER A 498 8.90 -7.94 -6.51
N ASP A 499 9.30 -7.94 -5.24
CA ASP A 499 9.00 -6.84 -4.31
C ASP A 499 9.48 -5.47 -4.82
N GLN A 500 10.56 -5.46 -5.60
CA GLN A 500 11.11 -4.26 -6.25
C GLN A 500 10.15 -3.61 -7.25
N GLY A 501 9.14 -4.36 -7.73
CA GLY A 501 8.09 -3.83 -8.60
C GLY A 501 7.34 -2.64 -8.00
N ALA A 502 7.25 -2.53 -6.67
CA ALA A 502 6.59 -1.42 -5.97
C ALA A 502 7.25 -0.07 -6.29
N LEU A 503 8.57 -0.07 -6.48
CA LEU A 503 9.34 1.14 -6.79
C LEU A 503 9.13 1.62 -8.25
N LEU A 504 8.54 0.79 -9.11
CA LEU A 504 8.27 1.10 -10.52
C LEU A 504 6.87 1.69 -10.75
N GLU A 505 5.89 1.40 -9.90
CA GLU A 505 4.47 1.73 -10.16
C GLU A 505 4.24 3.23 -10.37
N ARG A 506 4.64 4.07 -9.41
CA ARG A 506 4.46 5.53 -9.53
C ARG A 506 5.29 6.17 -10.64
N PRO A 507 6.58 5.81 -10.84
CA PRO A 507 7.33 6.25 -12.01
C PRO A 507 6.70 5.82 -13.34
N LEU A 508 6.05 4.65 -13.42
CA LEU A 508 5.34 4.21 -14.62
C LEU A 508 4.14 5.11 -14.93
N LEU A 509 3.32 5.46 -13.94
CA LEU A 509 2.23 6.44 -14.14
C LEU A 509 2.78 7.76 -14.68
N ARG A 510 3.82 8.29 -14.03
CA ARG A 510 4.47 9.52 -14.46
C ARG A 510 4.96 9.39 -15.91
N ARG A 511 5.61 8.27 -16.25
CA ARG A 511 6.12 8.03 -17.60
C ARG A 511 5.01 7.94 -18.64
N LEU A 512 3.88 7.30 -18.32
CA LEU A 512 2.73 7.25 -19.21
C LEU A 512 2.24 8.67 -19.52
N LEU A 513 2.08 9.52 -18.51
CA LEU A 513 1.65 10.91 -18.67
C LEU A 513 2.65 11.74 -19.48
N GLU A 514 3.96 11.60 -19.22
CA GLU A 514 5.01 12.24 -20.03
C GLU A 514 4.88 11.91 -21.50
N ILE A 515 4.68 10.63 -21.82
CA ILE A 515 4.63 10.13 -23.20
C ILE A 515 3.38 10.62 -23.93
N VAL A 516 2.23 10.65 -23.27
CA VAL A 516 0.95 11.00 -23.92
C VAL A 516 0.66 12.50 -23.91
N TYR A 517 1.29 13.28 -23.02
CA TYR A 517 1.08 14.74 -22.94
C TYR A 517 2.31 15.59 -23.25
N ASP A 518 3.42 14.96 -23.68
CA ASP A 518 4.72 15.62 -23.91
C ASP A 518 5.20 16.35 -22.65
N GLY A 519 5.14 15.64 -21.53
CA GLY A 519 5.50 16.14 -20.21
C GLY A 519 7.00 16.10 -19.92
N LYS A 520 7.44 16.84 -18.90
CA LYS A 520 8.85 16.85 -18.47
C LYS A 520 9.32 15.44 -18.08
N PRO A 521 10.51 14.98 -18.50
CA PRO A 521 11.00 13.63 -18.25
C PRO A 521 11.52 13.44 -16.81
N GLU A 522 10.63 13.32 -15.84
CA GLU A 522 10.93 13.15 -14.41
C GLU A 522 10.95 11.67 -13.98
N ALA A 523 10.25 10.79 -14.71
CA ALA A 523 10.11 9.38 -14.33
C ALA A 523 11.45 8.63 -14.23
N VAL A 524 12.35 8.85 -15.19
CA VAL A 524 13.66 8.16 -15.26
C VAL A 524 14.52 8.51 -14.04
N GLU A 525 14.61 9.80 -13.71
CA GLU A 525 15.38 10.26 -12.56
C GLU A 525 14.75 9.79 -11.25
N THR A 526 13.41 9.74 -11.19
CA THR A 526 12.70 9.18 -10.04
C THR A 526 13.09 7.73 -9.80
N VAL A 527 13.13 6.89 -10.84
CA VAL A 527 13.57 5.48 -10.72
C VAL A 527 14.99 5.38 -10.17
N ARG A 528 15.92 6.19 -10.67
CA ARG A 528 17.30 6.21 -10.17
C ARG A 528 17.37 6.55 -8.68
N LEU A 529 16.66 7.60 -8.26
CA LEU A 529 16.67 8.06 -6.87
C LEU A 529 16.02 7.07 -5.91
N VAL A 530 14.90 6.44 -6.30
CA VAL A 530 14.26 5.42 -5.44
C VAL A 530 15.11 4.16 -5.31
N ALA A 531 15.84 3.76 -6.38
CA ALA A 531 16.79 2.65 -6.32
C ALA A 531 17.96 2.94 -5.37
N GLU A 532 18.53 4.15 -5.44
CA GLU A 532 19.62 4.59 -4.55
C GLU A 532 19.19 4.64 -3.09
N ARG A 533 17.98 5.17 -2.83
CA ARG A 533 17.39 5.21 -1.49
C ARG A 533 17.21 3.80 -0.94
N ASP A 534 16.57 2.94 -1.71
CA ASP A 534 16.24 1.57 -1.32
C ASP A 534 17.51 0.72 -1.05
N ALA A 535 18.56 0.88 -1.86
CA ALA A 535 19.87 0.28 -1.60
C ALA A 535 20.52 0.82 -0.30
N HIS A 536 20.41 2.14 -0.04
CA HIS A 536 20.91 2.75 1.19
C HIS A 536 20.17 2.22 2.44
N GLU A 537 18.84 2.19 2.40
CA GLU A 537 17.98 1.73 3.49
C GLU A 537 18.29 0.28 3.87
N ARG A 538 18.41 -0.63 2.88
CA ARG A 538 18.84 -2.01 3.13
C ARG A 538 20.21 -2.10 3.77
N MET A 539 21.18 -1.34 3.25
CA MET A 539 22.53 -1.33 3.79
C MET A 539 22.56 -0.82 5.24
N MET A 540 21.75 0.18 5.58
CA MET A 540 21.60 0.68 6.94
C MET A 540 20.94 -0.36 7.85
N GLU A 541 19.86 -1.01 7.40
CA GLU A 541 19.16 -2.04 8.17
C GLU A 541 20.06 -3.26 8.44
N ARG A 542 20.83 -3.70 7.43
CA ARG A 542 21.86 -4.73 7.58
C ARG A 542 22.91 -4.36 8.63
N ARG A 543 23.34 -3.09 8.68
CA ARG A 543 24.34 -2.62 9.65
C ARG A 543 23.80 -2.58 11.08
N ARG A 544 22.53 -2.22 11.25
CA ARG A 544 21.84 -2.12 12.54
C ARG A 544 21.61 -3.49 13.16
N ASN A 545 21.27 -4.50 12.36
CA ASN A 545 21.00 -5.86 12.84
C ASN A 545 22.29 -6.71 12.88
N LYS A 546 22.71 -7.11 14.09
CA LYS A 546 23.87 -8.00 14.31
C LYS A 546 23.44 -9.46 14.36
N PRO A 547 24.36 -10.44 14.25
CA PRO A 547 24.04 -11.84 14.45
C PRO A 547 23.37 -12.09 15.82
N ALA A 548 22.23 -12.79 15.82
CA ALA A 548 21.40 -12.92 17.01
C ALA A 548 21.89 -13.93 18.06
N LEU A 549 22.90 -14.76 17.79
CA LEU A 549 23.29 -15.87 18.68
C LEU A 549 23.57 -15.46 20.13
N ALA A 550 24.39 -14.43 20.33
CA ALA A 550 24.74 -13.94 21.66
C ALA A 550 23.51 -13.31 22.35
N ALA A 551 22.74 -12.51 21.61
CA ALA A 551 21.52 -11.84 22.07
C ALA A 551 20.43 -12.85 22.48
N ALA A 552 20.32 -13.97 21.75
CA ALA A 552 19.31 -14.98 21.98
C ALA A 552 19.54 -15.82 23.23
N ALA A 553 20.67 -15.68 23.94
CA ALA A 553 21.02 -16.47 25.12
C ALA A 553 19.89 -16.51 26.16
N GLY A 554 19.22 -15.38 26.38
CA GLY A 554 18.13 -15.22 27.34
C GLY A 554 16.73 -15.57 26.82
N LEU A 555 16.56 -16.04 25.58
CA LEU A 555 15.27 -16.44 25.05
C LEU A 555 14.85 -17.83 25.55
N ALA A 556 13.54 -18.03 25.71
CA ALA A 556 12.93 -19.34 25.86
C ALA A 556 13.02 -20.14 24.55
N ARG A 557 12.79 -21.45 24.64
CA ARG A 557 12.73 -22.31 23.45
C ARG A 557 11.41 -22.14 22.70
N ARG A 558 10.30 -21.96 23.42
CA ARG A 558 8.95 -21.89 22.86
C ARG A 558 8.19 -20.73 23.47
N TYR A 559 7.36 -20.13 22.65
CA TYR A 559 6.42 -19.09 23.04
C TYR A 559 5.08 -19.33 22.36
N ARG A 560 4.02 -18.71 22.90
CA ARG A 560 2.69 -18.71 22.31
C ARG A 560 2.00 -17.36 22.43
N SER A 561 1.38 -16.92 21.34
CA SER A 561 0.37 -15.87 21.31
C SER A 561 -1.00 -16.52 21.07
N PRO A 562 -2.07 -16.10 21.77
CA PRO A 562 -3.43 -16.54 21.45
C PRO A 562 -3.87 -16.21 20.02
N GLU A 563 -3.34 -15.13 19.46
CA GLU A 563 -3.73 -14.57 18.16
C GLU A 563 -2.80 -14.97 17.01
N LEU A 564 -1.50 -15.16 17.30
CA LEU A 564 -0.45 -15.40 16.29
C LEU A 564 0.27 -16.75 16.47
N GLY A 565 -0.33 -17.68 17.21
CA GLY A 565 0.17 -19.05 17.27
C GLY A 565 1.40 -19.29 18.12
N GLU A 566 2.15 -20.33 17.75
CA GLU A 566 3.38 -20.73 18.42
C GLU A 566 4.63 -20.20 17.72
N LEU A 567 5.65 -19.88 18.52
CA LEU A 567 6.96 -19.49 18.04
C LEU A 567 8.00 -20.39 18.71
N THR A 568 8.79 -21.10 17.91
CA THR A 568 9.92 -21.91 18.38
C THR A 568 11.25 -21.25 18.01
N VAL A 569 12.14 -21.12 18.99
CA VAL A 569 13.49 -20.57 18.80
C VAL A 569 14.47 -21.72 18.61
N HIS A 570 15.07 -21.79 17.42
CA HIS A 570 16.13 -22.74 17.10
C HIS A 570 17.49 -22.06 17.12
N ARG A 571 18.48 -22.74 17.71
CA ARG A 571 19.89 -22.33 17.64
C ARG A 571 20.65 -23.38 16.82
N GLN A 572 21.01 -23.01 15.60
CA GLN A 572 21.64 -23.92 14.64
C GLN A 572 23.06 -23.41 14.34
N GLY A 573 24.05 -24.00 15.01
CA GLY A 573 25.43 -23.53 14.90
C GLY A 573 25.57 -22.07 15.34
N LYS A 574 25.84 -21.17 14.40
CA LYS A 574 25.99 -19.73 14.64
C LYS A 574 24.72 -18.90 14.41
N GLU A 575 23.65 -19.51 13.91
CA GLU A 575 22.42 -18.83 13.56
C GLU A 575 21.31 -19.07 14.59
N VAL A 576 20.42 -18.08 14.70
CA VAL A 576 19.16 -18.17 15.45
C VAL A 576 18.05 -18.07 14.44
N VAL A 577 17.16 -19.06 14.43
CA VAL A 577 16.01 -19.13 13.54
C VAL A 577 14.76 -19.12 14.39
N PHE A 578 13.83 -18.21 14.09
CA PHE A 578 12.48 -18.28 14.62
C PHE A 578 11.63 -19.07 13.64
N ASP A 579 10.92 -20.05 14.18
CA ASP A 579 9.96 -20.91 13.48
C ASP A 579 8.57 -20.56 13.99
N PHE A 580 7.73 -20.03 13.11
CA PHE A 580 6.37 -19.58 13.41
C PHE A 580 5.33 -20.65 13.05
N GLY A 581 5.76 -21.90 12.77
CA GLY A 581 4.92 -22.96 12.22
C GLY A 581 4.75 -22.81 10.71
N GLU A 582 4.17 -21.69 10.30
CA GLU A 582 3.84 -21.35 8.91
C GLU A 582 5.08 -21.11 8.02
N TRP A 583 6.09 -20.45 8.60
CA TRP A 583 7.32 -20.05 7.96
C TRP A 583 8.41 -19.83 9.00
N LYS A 584 9.65 -19.71 8.52
CA LYS A 584 10.83 -19.55 9.37
C LYS A 584 11.69 -18.42 8.85
N SER A 585 12.38 -17.74 9.76
CA SER A 585 13.37 -16.73 9.39
C SER A 585 14.61 -16.82 10.26
N PRO A 586 15.82 -16.69 9.67
CA PRO A 586 16.98 -16.29 10.44
C PRO A 586 16.74 -14.91 11.05
N MET A 587 17.30 -14.71 12.24
CA MET A 587 17.10 -13.49 13.01
C MET A 587 18.38 -12.68 13.11
N GLY A 588 18.27 -11.38 12.85
CA GLY A 588 19.19 -10.38 13.36
C GLY A 588 18.78 -9.92 14.75
N ALA A 589 19.68 -9.31 15.50
CA ALA A 589 19.38 -8.69 16.78
C ALA A 589 20.00 -7.30 16.91
N ARG A 590 19.32 -6.41 17.62
CA ARG A 590 19.82 -5.06 17.93
C ARG A 590 19.42 -4.65 19.34
N LYS A 591 20.25 -3.81 19.96
CA LYS A 591 19.94 -3.14 21.21
C LYS A 591 19.36 -1.76 20.89
N ASN A 592 18.21 -1.44 21.47
CA ASN A 592 17.53 -0.17 21.29
C ASN A 592 18.06 0.88 22.27
N GLU A 593 17.78 2.17 22.04
CA GLU A 593 18.28 3.26 22.89
C GLU A 593 17.78 3.18 24.33
N ASP A 594 16.57 2.64 24.56
CA ASP A 594 16.03 2.38 25.90
C ASP A 594 16.64 1.15 26.60
N GLY A 595 17.60 0.50 25.95
CA GLY A 595 18.27 -0.69 26.46
C GLY A 595 17.55 -2.02 26.18
N SER A 596 16.34 -1.99 25.61
CA SER A 596 15.63 -3.20 25.20
C SER A 596 16.33 -3.90 24.03
N LEU A 597 16.00 -5.16 23.83
CA LEU A 597 16.61 -6.02 22.81
C LEU A 597 15.54 -6.42 21.79
N SER A 598 15.81 -6.15 20.52
CA SER A 598 14.96 -6.57 19.40
C SER A 598 15.59 -7.71 18.63
N PHE A 599 14.74 -8.62 18.15
CA PHE A 599 15.06 -9.65 17.15
C PHE A 599 14.28 -9.34 15.87
N VAL A 600 14.96 -9.29 14.73
CA VAL A 600 14.35 -8.87 13.46
C VAL A 600 14.53 -9.95 12.41
N THR A 601 13.48 -10.26 11.68
CA THR A 601 13.52 -11.24 10.58
C THR A 601 14.42 -10.75 9.45
N THR A 602 15.15 -11.68 8.83
CA THR A 602 16.14 -11.39 7.78
C THR A 602 16.01 -12.30 6.56
N ALA A 603 15.04 -13.21 6.54
CA ALA A 603 14.71 -13.98 5.34
C ALA A 603 14.21 -13.06 4.22
N ALA A 604 14.72 -13.28 3.00
CA ALA A 604 14.32 -12.54 1.81
C ALA A 604 12.80 -12.59 1.59
N GLY A 605 12.18 -11.41 1.50
CA GLY A 605 10.73 -11.23 1.33
C GLY A 605 9.94 -11.22 2.64
N MET A 606 10.59 -11.54 3.76
CA MET A 606 10.01 -11.55 5.10
C MET A 606 10.83 -10.69 6.07
N GLU A 607 11.68 -9.78 5.60
CA GLU A 607 12.48 -8.93 6.46
C GLU A 607 11.66 -7.87 7.20
N GLY A 608 12.14 -7.50 8.40
CA GLY A 608 11.65 -6.32 9.11
C GLY A 608 10.57 -6.56 10.15
N PHE A 609 10.08 -7.79 10.33
CA PHE A 609 9.25 -8.11 11.50
C PHE A 609 10.10 -8.06 12.76
N GLU A 610 9.79 -7.11 13.64
CA GLU A 610 10.56 -6.84 14.86
C GLU A 610 9.86 -7.41 16.10
N PHE A 611 10.58 -8.26 16.83
CA PHE A 611 10.18 -8.88 18.08
C PHE A 611 11.00 -8.33 19.24
N VAL A 612 10.37 -7.56 20.12
CA VAL A 612 11.01 -6.94 21.28
C VAL A 612 10.99 -7.93 22.44
N ALA A 613 12.16 -8.32 22.91
CA ALA A 613 12.29 -9.18 24.09
C ALA A 613 11.93 -8.42 25.36
N GLY A 614 11.12 -9.05 26.19
CA GLY A 614 10.69 -8.53 27.48
C GLY A 614 10.50 -9.64 28.50
N GLY A 615 9.91 -9.25 29.63
CA GLY A 615 9.50 -10.16 30.69
C GLY A 615 9.11 -9.39 31.95
N LYS A 616 8.00 -9.77 32.56
CA LYS A 616 7.58 -9.31 33.90
C LYS A 616 7.40 -10.54 34.77
N SER A 617 7.83 -10.47 36.02
CA SER A 617 7.59 -11.52 37.03
C SER A 617 8.12 -12.92 36.64
N GLY A 618 9.24 -13.00 35.91
CA GLY A 618 9.93 -14.27 35.61
C GLY A 618 9.46 -15.00 34.35
N GLN A 619 8.40 -14.56 33.67
CA GLN A 619 7.99 -15.13 32.37
C GLN A 619 8.60 -14.30 31.23
N ARG A 620 9.32 -14.97 30.30
CA ARG A 620 9.89 -14.30 29.12
C ARG A 620 8.82 -14.04 28.08
N THR A 621 8.93 -12.90 27.40
CA THR A 621 7.99 -12.51 26.35
C THR A 621 8.70 -11.98 25.11
N LEU A 622 8.05 -12.11 23.95
CA LEU A 622 8.41 -11.42 22.71
C LEU A 622 7.19 -10.62 22.25
N LEU A 623 7.36 -9.32 22.06
CA LEU A 623 6.30 -8.44 21.58
C LEU A 623 6.51 -8.11 20.11
N ILE A 624 5.48 -8.27 19.30
CA ILE A 624 5.43 -7.77 17.93
C ILE A 624 4.27 -6.77 17.82
N ARG A 625 4.45 -5.75 17.01
CA ARG A 625 3.48 -4.67 16.83
C ARG A 625 3.23 -4.47 15.35
N ASP A 626 2.00 -4.08 15.03
CA ASP A 626 1.73 -3.27 13.86
C ASP A 626 1.37 -1.85 14.32
N GLY A 627 1.10 -0.94 13.39
CA GLY A 627 0.83 0.46 13.72
C GLY A 627 -0.35 0.69 14.68
N GLN A 628 -1.27 -0.26 14.86
CA GLN A 628 -2.46 -0.10 15.70
C GLN A 628 -2.75 -1.28 16.64
N HIS A 629 -1.94 -2.35 16.61
CA HIS A 629 -2.09 -3.56 17.43
C HIS A 629 -0.77 -3.98 18.08
N GLU A 630 -0.86 -4.61 19.24
CA GLU A 630 0.28 -5.20 19.96
C GLU A 630 -0.05 -6.65 20.30
N TYR A 631 0.89 -7.54 20.00
CA TYR A 631 0.76 -8.97 20.23
C TYR A 631 1.89 -9.46 21.12
N THR A 632 1.58 -10.38 22.02
CA THR A 632 2.56 -10.92 22.98
C THR A 632 2.67 -12.42 22.86
N PHE A 633 3.85 -12.89 22.49
CA PHE A 633 4.28 -14.26 22.63
C PHE A 633 4.80 -14.49 24.05
N LYS A 634 4.16 -15.36 24.82
CA LYS A 634 4.56 -15.72 26.20
C LYS A 634 5.25 -17.08 26.21
N GLU A 635 6.32 -17.22 26.99
CA GLU A 635 7.01 -18.49 27.20
C GLU A 635 6.04 -19.59 27.70
N ILE A 636 6.14 -20.78 27.08
CA ILE A 636 5.35 -21.99 27.38
C ILE A 636 6.21 -23.24 27.57
#